data_AF-A0A2H1X326-F1
#
_entry.id   AF-A0A2H1X326-F1
#
_cell.length_a   1.000
_cell.length_b   1.000
_cell.length_c   1.000
_cell.angle_alpha   90.00
_cell.angle_beta   90.00
_cell.angle_gamma   90.00
#
_symmetry.space_group_name_H-M   'P 1'
#
loop_
_entity.id
_entity.type
_entity.pdbx_description
1 polymer ?
#
loop_
_entity_poly.entity_id
_entity_poly.type
_entity_poly.pdbx_seq_one_letter_code
_entity_poly.pdbx_strand_id
1 'polypeptide(L)'
;MVHSDFVAAATRGAMAVVDGNVMAINPGEEPKMQMFIWNNIFFSLGFDVRDHYKDLGGDAAAFVAPRNDLQGVRVYSAVDTAGLHTLGTVVVDYRGYRVTAQSIIPGILEKEQEQSVVYGSIDFGTTVLSHPKYMELLSKAGQQLKIMPHSVISANGETVELCSSVECKGIIGNDGRHYILDLLRTFPPDVNFLQLEDDELREDIKSMGFPIIHKHKLCCLRQELVDSFVEARYFMFIRYAAFHLQQLSAKRQRDTAQKSIENKDVDMKEAANETEKKEEKTKRETKSQEKEVKEKKHKKEDKKDKESAKKEAAKEKTAEEEKPAAKSEKKEDDLLLNENYSEIDTDVAKKIVESITDSICSGGDKQESDSGERSRAVVAAAARAVASLKESEFDVRFNPDVYSAGIKHAAEPEQLAKQRHLVKEAAAFLLTTQIPAFVRECLEHTSAPMDGAGLTEALHGRGINVRYLGRVANALRPHAQLSYLHAIAVAELLLRAAKHIYTAYLQGCEAMCIGAAVAHFLNCLLGACGSPALSAAEGPGAARPTRGPRGRRARRHAHAAPPPDPHPDWQNLTPKSLFSQIKQELKAYWGYELNADSMDSVIEKHSLQKISLLRSFALKVGLQLMLREYDFDSKNKAPFTANDIMNIFPVVKHINPRASDAYNFYTTGQNKIQAGAVSEGHELIAEALNLLNNVYGAMHGEIAQCLRMVARLCYVTGEHRDAMAYQQKAVLMSERVNGIDHPYTITEYSHLALYCFANGQVSTALKLLYRARYLALLVCGENHPEMALLDSNIALILHAVGEYELSLRFAERALAVTCASHGARSLKAAVARHLLARTLSCLGDFRAALQHEKETYSIYKQQLGEKHEKTRESSECLRHLTQQAVVLQKRLAEAYARAPHAAPAPPPLHIQPPGMASVIDMLNLINGILFVQISPQDIEQFKAEIEKRQLKELPIPGVLGELGSEEKEQKMETDAADS
;
A
#
# COMPACT_ATOMS: atom_id res chain seq x y z
N MET A 1 -12.22 -24.90 1.93
CA MET A 1 -12.13 -26.15 1.14
C MET A 1 -12.69 -25.98 -0.28
N VAL A 2 -14.01 -25.92 -0.48
CA VAL A 2 -14.69 -25.94 -1.82
C VAL A 2 -14.07 -25.05 -2.91
N HIS A 3 -13.69 -23.80 -2.62
CA HIS A 3 -13.04 -22.93 -3.61
C HIS A 3 -11.69 -23.46 -4.11
N SER A 4 -10.90 -24.13 -3.25
CA SER A 4 -9.63 -24.77 -3.65
C SER A 4 -9.88 -25.92 -4.62
N ASP A 5 -10.89 -26.74 -4.35
CA ASP A 5 -11.29 -27.85 -5.21
C ASP A 5 -11.79 -27.36 -6.57
N PHE A 6 -12.58 -26.27 -6.58
CA PHE A 6 -13.01 -25.59 -7.80
C PHE A 6 -11.82 -25.03 -8.61
N VAL A 7 -10.87 -24.34 -7.96
CA VAL A 7 -9.66 -23.81 -8.62
C VAL A 7 -8.82 -24.95 -9.20
N ALA A 8 -8.65 -26.05 -8.47
CA ALA A 8 -7.90 -27.22 -8.95
C ALA A 8 -8.60 -27.91 -10.13
N ALA A 9 -9.93 -28.01 -10.12
CA ALA A 9 -10.72 -28.53 -11.24
C ALA A 9 -10.65 -27.60 -12.46
N ALA A 10 -10.90 -26.30 -12.29
CA ALA A 10 -10.80 -25.28 -13.34
C ALA A 10 -9.40 -25.27 -13.99
N THR A 11 -8.34 -25.41 -13.19
CA THR A 11 -6.96 -25.47 -13.71
C THR A 11 -6.74 -26.69 -14.60
N ARG A 12 -7.18 -27.89 -14.17
CA ARG A 12 -7.08 -29.12 -14.99
C ARG A 12 -7.92 -29.04 -16.27
N GLY A 13 -9.14 -28.50 -16.19
CA GLY A 13 -10.02 -28.31 -17.33
C GLY A 13 -9.43 -27.33 -18.35
N ALA A 14 -8.90 -26.19 -17.91
CA ALA A 14 -8.26 -25.21 -18.77
C ALA A 14 -7.03 -25.77 -19.50
N MET A 15 -6.20 -26.58 -18.82
CA MET A 15 -5.10 -27.30 -19.48
C MET A 15 -5.62 -28.28 -20.54
N ALA A 16 -6.63 -29.08 -20.19
CA ALA A 16 -7.22 -30.06 -21.12
C ALA A 16 -7.88 -29.42 -22.35
N VAL A 17 -8.48 -28.23 -22.21
CA VAL A 17 -9.00 -27.42 -23.33
C VAL A 17 -7.87 -26.95 -24.26
N VAL A 18 -6.81 -26.35 -23.71
CA VAL A 18 -5.66 -25.86 -24.51
C VAL A 18 -4.89 -27.00 -25.18
N ASP A 19 -4.82 -28.17 -24.54
CA ASP A 19 -4.19 -29.36 -25.10
C ASP A 19 -5.09 -30.12 -26.10
N GLY A 20 -6.31 -29.63 -26.39
CA GLY A 20 -7.23 -30.23 -27.36
C GLY A 20 -7.93 -31.51 -26.90
N ASN A 21 -7.88 -31.83 -25.60
CA ASN A 21 -8.46 -33.05 -25.02
C ASN A 21 -9.95 -32.93 -24.65
N VAL A 22 -10.55 -31.74 -24.79
CA VAL A 22 -11.97 -31.48 -24.51
C VAL A 22 -12.64 -31.05 -25.81
N MET A 23 -13.76 -31.68 -26.16
CA MET A 23 -14.55 -31.31 -27.34
C MET A 23 -15.32 -30.01 -27.08
N ALA A 24 -15.34 -29.12 -28.09
CA ALA A 24 -16.16 -27.92 -28.06
C ALA A 24 -17.66 -28.26 -28.16
N ILE A 25 -18.50 -27.42 -27.56
CA ILE A 25 -19.97 -27.48 -27.66
C ILE A 25 -20.43 -27.04 -29.06
N ASN A 26 -19.69 -26.09 -29.63
CA ASN A 26 -19.87 -25.46 -30.93
C ASN A 26 -18.71 -25.82 -31.91
N PRO A 27 -18.49 -27.11 -32.24
CA PRO A 27 -17.33 -27.53 -33.05
C PRO A 27 -17.37 -27.03 -34.50
N GLY A 28 -18.48 -26.46 -34.95
CA GLY A 28 -18.63 -25.82 -36.27
C GLY A 28 -18.20 -24.35 -36.32
N GLU A 29 -17.93 -23.71 -35.18
CA GLU A 29 -17.34 -22.36 -35.13
C GLU A 29 -15.79 -22.43 -35.10
N GLU A 30 -15.12 -21.33 -35.47
CA GLU A 30 -13.66 -21.24 -35.49
C GLU A 30 -13.04 -21.59 -34.12
N PRO A 31 -11.82 -22.17 -34.06
CA PRO A 31 -11.17 -22.54 -32.80
C PRO A 31 -11.08 -21.43 -31.74
N LYS A 32 -11.00 -20.16 -32.15
CA LYS A 32 -11.01 -18.99 -31.24
C LYS A 32 -12.37 -18.74 -30.58
N MET A 33 -13.46 -19.14 -31.22
CA MET A 33 -14.84 -18.96 -30.76
C MET A 33 -15.40 -20.20 -30.02
N GLN A 34 -14.61 -21.28 -29.95
CA GLN A 34 -15.04 -22.52 -29.32
C GLN A 34 -15.21 -22.37 -27.80
N MET A 35 -16.32 -22.90 -27.30
CA MET A 35 -16.73 -22.90 -25.91
C MET A 35 -16.81 -24.35 -25.43
N PHE A 36 -16.37 -24.61 -24.20
CA PHE A 36 -16.19 -25.97 -23.69
C PHE A 36 -16.88 -26.13 -22.32
N ILE A 37 -17.40 -27.32 -22.04
CA ILE A 37 -17.84 -27.71 -20.70
C ILE A 37 -17.05 -28.94 -20.27
N TRP A 38 -16.50 -28.89 -19.05
CA TRP A 38 -15.82 -30.02 -18.43
C TRP A 38 -16.08 -30.03 -16.93
N ASN A 39 -16.56 -31.15 -16.39
CA ASN A 39 -16.94 -31.29 -14.97
C ASN A 39 -17.87 -30.17 -14.44
N ASN A 40 -18.88 -29.78 -15.22
CA ASN A 40 -19.84 -28.71 -14.93
C ASN A 40 -19.20 -27.31 -14.75
N ILE A 41 -17.99 -27.12 -15.27
CA ILE A 41 -17.33 -25.83 -15.40
C ILE A 41 -17.37 -25.43 -16.89
N PHE A 42 -17.73 -24.18 -17.15
CA PHE A 42 -17.74 -23.57 -18.47
C PHE A 42 -16.37 -22.92 -18.75
N PHE A 43 -15.84 -23.12 -19.96
CA PHE A 43 -14.54 -22.59 -20.37
C PHE A 43 -14.65 -21.81 -21.68
N SER A 44 -14.02 -20.64 -21.71
CA SER A 44 -13.90 -19.79 -22.89
C SER A 44 -12.46 -19.32 -23.10
N LEU A 45 -12.07 -19.13 -24.36
CA LEU A 45 -10.78 -18.55 -24.71
C LEU A 45 -10.87 -17.02 -24.75
N GLY A 46 -9.84 -16.33 -24.24
CA GLY A 46 -9.78 -14.86 -24.17
C GLY A 46 -9.44 -14.17 -25.50
N PHE A 47 -10.17 -14.49 -26.57
CA PHE A 47 -10.12 -13.85 -27.89
C PHE A 47 -11.36 -12.99 -28.13
N ASP A 48 -11.27 -12.01 -29.03
CA ASP A 48 -12.43 -11.20 -29.39
C ASP A 48 -13.36 -11.96 -30.35
N VAL A 49 -14.37 -12.59 -29.76
CA VAL A 49 -15.38 -13.37 -30.47
C VAL A 49 -16.45 -12.42 -31.00
N ARG A 50 -16.77 -12.53 -32.30
CA ARG A 50 -17.84 -11.75 -32.98
C ARG A 50 -17.67 -10.22 -32.93
N ASP A 51 -16.43 -9.73 -32.95
CA ASP A 51 -16.09 -8.30 -32.94
C ASP A 51 -16.65 -7.51 -31.72
N HIS A 52 -17.01 -8.19 -30.62
CA HIS A 52 -17.61 -7.57 -29.44
C HIS A 52 -16.74 -6.46 -28.82
N TYR A 53 -15.42 -6.58 -28.90
CA TYR A 53 -14.47 -5.59 -28.41
C TYR A 53 -13.78 -4.79 -29.52
N LYS A 54 -14.26 -4.83 -30.77
CA LYS A 54 -13.65 -4.15 -31.92
C LYS A 54 -13.35 -2.67 -31.65
N ASP A 55 -14.34 -1.94 -31.14
CA ASP A 55 -14.21 -0.52 -30.80
C ASP A 55 -13.41 -0.28 -29.50
N LEU A 56 -13.27 -1.31 -28.67
CA LEU A 56 -12.55 -1.29 -27.39
C LEU A 56 -11.09 -1.78 -27.51
N GLY A 57 -10.66 -2.34 -28.64
CA GLY A 57 -9.27 -2.78 -28.86
C GLY A 57 -9.08 -4.26 -29.25
N GLY A 58 -10.15 -4.94 -29.64
CA GLY A 58 -10.10 -6.31 -30.18
C GLY A 58 -9.57 -7.35 -29.18
N ASP A 59 -8.73 -8.27 -29.68
CA ASP A 59 -8.07 -9.32 -28.89
C ASP A 59 -7.37 -8.78 -27.63
N ALA A 60 -6.87 -7.54 -27.63
CA ALA A 60 -6.23 -6.95 -26.44
C ALA A 60 -7.24 -6.65 -25.31
N ALA A 61 -8.47 -6.28 -25.67
CA ALA A 61 -9.58 -6.08 -24.74
C ALA A 61 -10.17 -7.41 -24.27
N ALA A 62 -10.41 -8.37 -25.18
CA ALA A 62 -10.84 -9.71 -24.81
C ALA A 62 -9.85 -10.44 -23.88
N PHE A 63 -8.54 -10.22 -24.05
CA PHE A 63 -7.54 -10.75 -23.13
C PHE A 63 -7.66 -10.14 -21.72
N VAL A 64 -8.02 -8.86 -21.58
CA VAL A 64 -8.07 -8.17 -20.28
C VAL A 64 -9.43 -8.24 -19.60
N ALA A 65 -10.53 -8.33 -20.35
CA ALA A 65 -11.89 -8.37 -19.80
C ALA A 65 -12.10 -9.44 -18.70
N PRO A 66 -11.65 -10.72 -18.84
CA PRO A 66 -11.75 -11.71 -17.77
C PRO A 66 -11.02 -11.35 -16.48
N ARG A 67 -9.95 -10.54 -16.57
CA ARG A 67 -9.22 -10.06 -15.39
C ARG A 67 -10.00 -8.94 -14.68
N ASN A 68 -10.67 -8.07 -15.43
CA ASN A 68 -11.53 -7.04 -14.87
C ASN A 68 -12.80 -7.68 -14.26
N ASP A 69 -13.41 -8.65 -14.93
CA ASP A 69 -14.53 -9.43 -14.40
C ASP A 69 -14.15 -10.15 -13.09
N LEU A 70 -13.04 -10.90 -13.06
CA LEU A 70 -12.54 -11.54 -11.83
C LEU A 70 -12.30 -10.53 -10.69
N GLN A 71 -11.86 -9.31 -11.01
CA GLN A 71 -11.70 -8.22 -10.03
C GLN A 71 -13.06 -7.69 -9.54
N GLY A 72 -14.07 -7.63 -10.40
CA GLY A 72 -15.45 -7.32 -10.04
C GLY A 72 -16.07 -8.39 -9.12
N VAL A 73 -15.97 -9.66 -9.52
CA VAL A 73 -16.37 -10.83 -8.71
C VAL A 73 -15.69 -10.79 -7.33
N ARG A 74 -14.39 -10.45 -7.27
CA ARG A 74 -13.63 -10.30 -6.02
C ARG A 74 -14.25 -9.28 -5.06
N VAL A 75 -14.71 -8.13 -5.56
CA VAL A 75 -15.23 -7.05 -4.70
C VAL A 75 -16.66 -7.29 -4.27
N TYR A 76 -17.53 -7.80 -5.15
CA TYR A 76 -18.89 -8.20 -4.75
C TYR A 76 -18.87 -9.37 -3.75
N SER A 77 -17.99 -10.35 -3.96
CA SER A 77 -17.78 -11.46 -2.99
C SER A 77 -17.18 -11.00 -1.66
N ALA A 78 -16.47 -9.87 -1.61
CA ALA A 78 -15.91 -9.32 -0.36
C ALA A 78 -16.92 -8.47 0.43
N VAL A 79 -17.97 -7.97 -0.24
CA VAL A 79 -19.08 -7.21 0.35
C VAL A 79 -20.17 -8.14 0.93
N ASP A 80 -20.24 -9.39 0.45
CA ASP A 80 -21.09 -10.48 0.97
C ASP A 80 -22.55 -10.06 1.25
N THR A 81 -23.19 -9.45 0.26
CA THR A 81 -24.61 -9.04 0.38
C THR A 81 -25.52 -10.26 0.35
N ALA A 82 -26.16 -10.56 1.48
CA ALA A 82 -27.08 -11.69 1.63
C ALA A 82 -28.14 -11.75 0.52
N GLY A 83 -28.16 -12.86 -0.22
CA GLY A 83 -29.09 -13.12 -1.33
C GLY A 83 -28.60 -12.68 -2.72
N LEU A 84 -27.43 -12.05 -2.82
CA LEU A 84 -26.73 -11.78 -4.08
C LEU A 84 -25.56 -12.76 -4.23
N HIS A 85 -25.45 -13.43 -5.37
CA HIS A 85 -24.45 -14.48 -5.59
C HIS A 85 -23.58 -14.21 -6.82
N THR A 86 -22.27 -14.37 -6.67
CA THR A 86 -21.32 -14.31 -7.79
C THR A 86 -20.94 -15.72 -8.26
N LEU A 87 -20.56 -15.89 -9.52
CA LEU A 87 -20.01 -17.16 -9.99
C LEU A 87 -18.62 -17.45 -9.43
N GLY A 88 -18.30 -18.74 -9.31
CA GLY A 88 -16.92 -19.17 -9.16
C GLY A 88 -16.18 -18.88 -10.47
N THR A 89 -15.22 -17.94 -10.45
CA THR A 89 -14.47 -17.50 -11.63
C THR A 89 -12.97 -17.70 -11.42
N VAL A 90 -12.29 -18.29 -12.41
CA VAL A 90 -10.84 -18.51 -12.44
C VAL A 90 -10.31 -18.14 -13.82
N VAL A 91 -9.18 -17.44 -13.88
CA VAL A 91 -8.51 -17.07 -15.14
C VAL A 91 -7.14 -17.74 -15.19
N VAL A 92 -6.93 -18.58 -16.20
CA VAL A 92 -5.72 -19.40 -16.37
C VAL A 92 -4.92 -18.89 -17.57
N ASP A 93 -3.65 -18.51 -17.37
CA ASP A 93 -2.70 -18.32 -18.48
C ASP A 93 -1.90 -19.62 -18.69
N TYR A 94 -1.99 -20.25 -19.86
CA TYR A 94 -1.26 -21.50 -20.17
C TYR A 94 -0.85 -21.57 -21.65
N ARG A 95 0.41 -21.89 -21.93
CA ARG A 95 0.99 -22.00 -23.30
C ARG A 95 0.70 -20.82 -24.25
N GLY A 96 0.56 -19.60 -23.70
CA GLY A 96 0.22 -18.39 -24.47
C GLY A 96 -1.29 -18.13 -24.59
N TYR A 97 -2.16 -19.09 -24.24
CA TYR A 97 -3.60 -18.90 -24.19
C TYR A 97 -4.04 -18.38 -22.83
N ARG A 98 -5.12 -17.57 -22.82
CA ARG A 98 -5.88 -17.25 -21.62
C ARG A 98 -7.21 -17.98 -21.69
N VAL A 99 -7.51 -18.75 -20.65
CA VAL A 99 -8.78 -19.46 -20.49
C VAL A 99 -9.52 -18.86 -19.30
N THR A 100 -10.78 -18.50 -19.49
CA THR A 100 -11.70 -18.16 -18.41
C THR A 100 -12.48 -19.41 -18.05
N ALA A 101 -12.56 -19.72 -16.76
CA ALA A 101 -13.28 -20.87 -16.22
C ALA A 101 -14.34 -20.38 -15.22
N GLN A 102 -15.61 -20.66 -15.48
CA GLN A 102 -16.75 -20.17 -14.69
C GLN A 102 -17.68 -21.33 -14.28
N SER A 103 -18.25 -21.24 -13.08
CA SER A 103 -19.31 -22.16 -12.62
C SER A 103 -20.62 -21.92 -13.40
N ILE A 104 -21.32 -22.99 -13.77
CA ILE A 104 -22.59 -22.89 -14.52
C ILE A 104 -23.76 -22.54 -13.59
N ILE A 105 -24.67 -21.66 -14.02
CA ILE A 105 -25.92 -21.33 -13.31
C ILE A 105 -26.92 -22.49 -13.47
N PRO A 106 -27.57 -22.98 -12.39
CA PRO A 106 -28.62 -24.00 -12.50
C PRO A 106 -29.76 -23.56 -13.44
N GLY A 107 -30.07 -24.38 -14.45
CA GLY A 107 -31.14 -24.12 -15.44
C GLY A 107 -30.69 -23.49 -16.76
N ILE A 108 -29.54 -22.82 -16.81
CA ILE A 108 -29.17 -21.95 -17.96
C ILE A 108 -28.96 -22.67 -19.31
N LEU A 109 -28.88 -24.01 -19.31
CA LEU A 109 -28.73 -24.85 -20.51
C LEU A 109 -30.05 -25.53 -20.92
N GLU A 110 -31.14 -25.30 -20.20
CA GLU A 110 -32.46 -25.86 -20.47
C GLU A 110 -33.23 -24.96 -21.45
N LYS A 111 -33.75 -25.55 -22.54
CA LYS A 111 -34.39 -24.80 -23.65
C LYS A 111 -35.62 -23.99 -23.28
N GLU A 112 -36.22 -24.24 -22.13
CA GLU A 112 -37.41 -23.51 -21.66
C GLU A 112 -37.05 -22.11 -21.09
N GLN A 113 -35.76 -21.80 -20.94
CA GLN A 113 -35.26 -20.62 -20.23
C GLN A 113 -34.50 -19.63 -21.15
N GLU A 114 -34.84 -19.59 -22.45
CA GLU A 114 -34.02 -18.98 -23.52
C GLU A 114 -33.72 -17.46 -23.41
N GLN A 115 -34.36 -16.70 -22.50
CA GLN A 115 -33.93 -15.33 -22.16
C GLN A 115 -34.15 -15.03 -20.65
N SER A 116 -33.09 -15.19 -19.84
CA SER A 116 -33.14 -15.10 -18.36
C SER A 116 -32.41 -13.90 -17.74
N VAL A 117 -31.88 -12.98 -18.56
CA VAL A 117 -31.29 -11.72 -18.08
C VAL A 117 -32.43 -10.78 -17.67
N VAL A 118 -32.58 -10.55 -16.37
CA VAL A 118 -33.63 -9.69 -15.78
C VAL A 118 -33.10 -8.32 -15.32
N TYR A 119 -31.79 -8.10 -15.44
CA TYR A 119 -31.11 -6.89 -15.00
C TYR A 119 -29.89 -6.62 -15.86
N GLY A 120 -29.66 -5.35 -16.21
CA GLY A 120 -28.58 -4.92 -17.09
C GLY A 120 -28.95 -5.04 -18.57
N SER A 121 -27.94 -5.06 -19.44
CA SER A 121 -28.17 -5.14 -20.88
C SER A 121 -28.05 -6.55 -21.46
N ILE A 122 -28.98 -6.86 -22.37
CA ILE A 122 -28.97 -8.06 -23.21
C ILE A 122 -28.05 -7.84 -24.42
N ASP A 123 -28.11 -6.65 -25.01
CA ASP A 123 -27.59 -6.31 -26.33
C ASP A 123 -26.60 -5.11 -26.27
N PHE A 124 -25.53 -5.24 -25.48
CA PHE A 124 -24.40 -4.29 -25.37
C PHE A 124 -24.80 -2.80 -25.20
N GLY A 125 -25.78 -2.55 -24.34
CA GLY A 125 -26.27 -1.21 -24.00
C GLY A 125 -27.47 -0.72 -24.80
N THR A 126 -27.95 -1.49 -25.79
CA THR A 126 -29.14 -1.10 -26.57
C THR A 126 -30.43 -1.47 -25.82
N THR A 127 -30.70 -2.75 -25.58
CA THR A 127 -31.79 -3.21 -24.70
C THR A 127 -31.30 -3.27 -23.25
N VAL A 128 -31.93 -2.52 -22.34
CA VAL A 128 -31.58 -2.50 -20.89
C VAL A 128 -32.81 -2.81 -20.04
N LEU A 129 -32.64 -3.65 -19.01
CA LEU A 129 -33.69 -4.06 -18.08
C LEU A 129 -33.29 -3.78 -16.61
N SER A 130 -34.28 -3.61 -15.75
CA SER A 130 -34.11 -3.53 -14.30
C SER A 130 -35.14 -4.41 -13.58
N HIS A 131 -34.79 -4.86 -12.37
CA HIS A 131 -35.63 -5.73 -11.56
C HIS A 131 -35.61 -5.27 -10.09
N PRO A 132 -36.76 -5.09 -9.41
CA PRO A 132 -36.82 -4.45 -8.09
C PRO A 132 -35.92 -5.10 -7.03
N LYS A 133 -35.86 -6.44 -6.99
CA LYS A 133 -35.01 -7.15 -6.04
C LYS A 133 -33.51 -7.01 -6.33
N TYR A 134 -33.12 -6.83 -7.59
CA TYR A 134 -31.73 -6.50 -7.94
C TYR A 134 -31.40 -5.06 -7.55
N MET A 135 -32.33 -4.11 -7.71
CA MET A 135 -32.13 -2.73 -7.24
C MET A 135 -31.89 -2.67 -5.73
N GLU A 136 -32.64 -3.43 -4.92
CA GLU A 136 -32.43 -3.51 -3.47
C GLU A 136 -31.05 -4.08 -3.10
N LEU A 137 -30.70 -5.25 -3.66
CA LEU A 137 -29.44 -5.94 -3.39
C LEU A 137 -28.23 -5.12 -3.86
N LEU A 138 -28.29 -4.54 -5.05
CA LEU A 138 -27.19 -3.78 -5.63
C LEU A 138 -27.09 -2.36 -5.08
N SER A 139 -28.16 -1.77 -4.56
CA SER A 139 -28.09 -0.51 -3.79
C SER A 139 -27.31 -0.72 -2.49
N LYS A 140 -27.59 -1.81 -1.76
CA LYS A 140 -26.84 -2.21 -0.55
C LYS A 140 -25.35 -2.43 -0.85
N ALA A 141 -25.03 -3.19 -1.90
CA ALA A 141 -23.65 -3.42 -2.32
C ALA A 141 -22.95 -2.13 -2.80
N GLY A 142 -23.66 -1.32 -3.59
CA GLY A 142 -23.16 -0.07 -4.18
C GLY A 142 -22.79 1.00 -3.15
N GLN A 143 -23.48 1.07 -2.01
CA GLN A 143 -23.09 1.95 -0.90
C GLN A 143 -21.70 1.63 -0.34
N GLN A 144 -21.35 0.35 -0.25
CA GLN A 144 -20.02 -0.09 0.18
C GLN A 144 -18.98 0.14 -0.94
N LEU A 145 -19.28 -0.30 -2.17
CA LEU A 145 -18.41 -0.19 -3.35
C LEU A 145 -18.27 1.24 -3.93
N LYS A 146 -18.94 2.23 -3.33
CA LYS A 146 -19.02 3.63 -3.79
C LYS A 146 -19.57 3.79 -5.21
N ILE A 147 -20.52 2.93 -5.59
CA ILE A 147 -21.23 2.98 -6.87
C ILE A 147 -22.49 3.84 -6.73
N MET A 148 -22.69 4.74 -7.70
CA MET A 148 -23.84 5.64 -7.78
C MET A 148 -24.98 5.00 -8.59
N PRO A 149 -26.22 4.95 -8.06
CA PRO A 149 -27.39 4.66 -8.87
C PRO A 149 -27.56 5.72 -9.98
N HIS A 150 -27.86 5.27 -11.19
CA HIS A 150 -27.93 6.15 -12.36
C HIS A 150 -28.95 5.63 -13.37
N SER A 151 -29.48 6.54 -14.20
CA SER A 151 -30.52 6.22 -15.17
C SER A 151 -30.00 6.30 -16.61
N VAL A 152 -30.35 5.31 -17.41
CA VAL A 152 -29.98 5.19 -18.84
C VAL A 152 -31.22 5.09 -19.71
N ILE A 153 -31.10 5.50 -20.97
CA ILE A 153 -32.18 5.47 -21.96
C ILE A 153 -31.97 4.22 -22.82
N SER A 154 -32.88 3.25 -22.69
CA SER A 154 -32.96 2.05 -23.53
C SER A 154 -33.24 2.43 -24.99
N ALA A 155 -32.94 1.55 -25.95
CA ALA A 155 -33.22 1.75 -27.38
C ALA A 155 -34.71 2.05 -27.66
N ASN A 156 -35.60 1.56 -26.80
CA ASN A 156 -37.05 1.79 -26.83
C ASN A 156 -37.46 3.22 -26.39
N GLY A 157 -36.51 4.03 -25.92
CA GLY A 157 -36.76 5.37 -25.35
C GLY A 157 -37.11 5.38 -23.85
N GLU A 158 -37.25 4.21 -23.23
CA GLU A 158 -37.57 4.07 -21.81
C GLU A 158 -36.37 4.38 -20.92
N THR A 159 -36.60 5.11 -19.84
CA THR A 159 -35.58 5.41 -18.81
C THR A 159 -35.54 4.29 -17.77
N VAL A 160 -34.38 3.63 -17.65
CA VAL A 160 -34.16 2.51 -16.73
C VAL A 160 -33.11 2.90 -15.70
N GLU A 161 -33.43 2.73 -14.41
CA GLU A 161 -32.50 2.97 -13.30
C GLU A 161 -31.67 1.72 -13.00
N LEU A 162 -30.37 1.91 -12.75
CA LEU A 162 -29.40 0.87 -12.41
C LEU A 162 -28.55 1.28 -11.19
N CYS A 163 -27.95 0.29 -10.53
CA CYS A 163 -27.11 0.37 -9.33
C CYS A 163 -25.72 -0.29 -9.56
N SER A 164 -25.44 -0.69 -10.80
CA SER A 164 -24.19 -1.27 -11.33
C SER A 164 -24.06 -0.82 -12.79
N SER A 165 -22.98 -1.21 -13.48
CA SER A 165 -22.83 -0.88 -14.91
C SER A 165 -23.91 -1.53 -15.78
N VAL A 166 -24.25 -0.90 -16.90
CA VAL A 166 -25.15 -1.44 -17.94
C VAL A 166 -24.69 -2.79 -18.49
N GLU A 167 -23.37 -3.06 -18.53
CA GLU A 167 -22.81 -4.35 -18.97
C GLU A 167 -23.05 -5.48 -17.95
N CYS A 168 -23.33 -5.16 -16.68
CA CYS A 168 -23.52 -6.13 -15.59
C CYS A 168 -24.87 -6.86 -15.71
N LYS A 169 -24.84 -8.19 -15.89
CA LYS A 169 -26.07 -8.99 -16.04
C LYS A 169 -26.51 -9.63 -14.73
N GLY A 170 -27.81 -9.54 -14.44
CA GLY A 170 -28.46 -10.30 -13.36
C GLY A 170 -29.34 -11.41 -13.93
N ILE A 171 -29.12 -12.65 -13.48
CA ILE A 171 -29.85 -13.86 -13.89
C ILE A 171 -30.42 -14.55 -12.65
N ILE A 172 -31.65 -15.05 -12.72
CA ILE A 172 -32.25 -15.86 -11.65
C ILE A 172 -32.11 -17.34 -12.04
N GLY A 173 -31.45 -18.14 -11.21
CA GLY A 173 -31.28 -19.58 -11.47
C GLY A 173 -32.55 -20.39 -11.14
N ASN A 174 -32.62 -21.63 -11.62
CA ASN A 174 -33.69 -22.58 -11.27
C ASN A 174 -33.78 -22.89 -9.75
N ASP A 175 -32.73 -22.59 -8.99
CA ASP A 175 -32.71 -22.67 -7.53
C ASP A 175 -33.25 -21.41 -6.82
N GLY A 176 -33.75 -20.43 -7.58
CA GLY A 176 -34.27 -19.15 -7.09
C GLY A 176 -33.19 -18.14 -6.66
N ARG A 177 -31.91 -18.47 -6.80
CA ARG A 177 -30.81 -17.57 -6.43
C ARG A 177 -30.57 -16.51 -7.49
N HIS A 178 -30.09 -15.35 -7.02
CA HIS A 178 -29.89 -14.15 -7.83
C HIS A 178 -28.40 -14.03 -8.14
N TYR A 179 -28.02 -14.33 -9.37
CA TYR A 179 -26.64 -14.36 -9.86
C TYR A 179 -26.26 -13.07 -10.59
N ILE A 180 -25.11 -12.51 -10.23
CA ILE A 180 -24.52 -11.33 -10.89
C ILE A 180 -23.25 -11.69 -11.69
N LEU A 181 -23.14 -11.10 -12.88
CA LEU A 181 -22.26 -11.49 -13.98
C LEU A 181 -21.70 -10.28 -14.73
N ASP A 182 -20.71 -10.51 -15.59
CA ASP A 182 -20.13 -9.50 -16.50
C ASP A 182 -19.67 -8.22 -15.78
N LEU A 183 -18.91 -8.42 -14.70
CA LEU A 183 -18.52 -7.37 -13.75
C LEU A 183 -17.28 -6.57 -14.20
N LEU A 184 -17.05 -6.45 -15.51
CA LEU A 184 -15.81 -5.88 -16.06
C LEU A 184 -15.70 -4.35 -15.89
N ARG A 185 -16.82 -3.66 -15.65
CA ARG A 185 -16.93 -2.21 -15.35
C ARG A 185 -17.49 -1.89 -13.96
N THR A 186 -17.19 -2.68 -12.92
CA THR A 186 -17.64 -2.34 -11.56
C THR A 186 -17.13 -0.98 -11.06
N PHE A 187 -15.93 -0.57 -11.47
CA PHE A 187 -15.30 0.70 -11.05
C PHE A 187 -15.19 1.68 -12.21
N PRO A 188 -15.22 3.00 -11.94
CA PRO A 188 -15.20 4.02 -12.98
C PRO A 188 -13.98 3.93 -13.90
N PRO A 189 -14.11 4.33 -15.17
CA PRO A 189 -13.02 4.34 -16.13
C PRO A 189 -11.89 5.30 -15.71
N ASP A 190 -10.66 4.91 -16.03
CA ASP A 190 -9.43 5.66 -15.82
C ASP A 190 -9.21 6.60 -17.01
N VAL A 191 -9.73 7.82 -16.91
CA VAL A 191 -9.69 8.84 -17.99
C VAL A 191 -8.28 9.23 -18.44
N ASN A 192 -7.25 8.94 -17.65
CA ASN A 192 -5.85 9.10 -18.08
C ASN A 192 -5.48 8.16 -19.24
N PHE A 193 -6.26 7.13 -19.51
CA PHE A 193 -6.05 6.17 -20.61
C PHE A 193 -7.18 6.14 -21.64
N LEU A 194 -8.12 7.08 -21.57
CA LEU A 194 -9.20 7.25 -22.55
C LEU A 194 -8.96 8.47 -23.43
N GLN A 195 -9.38 8.36 -24.69
CA GLN A 195 -9.59 9.51 -25.54
C GLN A 195 -10.98 10.08 -25.24
N LEU A 196 -11.04 11.35 -24.89
CA LEU A 196 -12.26 12.07 -24.55
C LEU A 196 -12.61 12.98 -25.74
N GLU A 197 -13.85 12.92 -26.23
CA GLU A 197 -14.27 13.68 -27.42
C GLU A 197 -14.70 15.12 -27.06
N ASP A 198 -15.48 15.28 -25.98
CA ASP A 198 -16.04 16.58 -25.55
C ASP A 198 -15.35 17.18 -24.30
N ASP A 199 -14.32 16.52 -23.76
CA ASP A 199 -13.87 16.76 -22.38
C ASP A 199 -12.35 16.74 -22.24
N GLU A 200 -11.74 17.83 -21.77
CA GLU A 200 -10.27 17.87 -21.62
C GLU A 200 -9.78 17.38 -20.24
N LEU A 201 -8.58 16.80 -20.20
CA LEU A 201 -7.83 16.57 -18.95
C LEU A 201 -7.18 17.87 -18.45
N ARG A 202 -6.94 17.93 -17.13
CA ARG A 202 -6.26 19.03 -16.44
C ARG A 202 -4.83 19.24 -16.98
N GLU A 203 -4.37 20.49 -17.04
CA GLU A 203 -3.11 20.87 -17.70
C GLU A 203 -1.85 20.23 -17.08
N ASP A 204 -1.83 20.05 -15.76
CA ASP A 204 -0.75 19.36 -15.05
C ASP A 204 -0.68 17.87 -15.45
N ILE A 205 -1.83 17.19 -15.58
CA ILE A 205 -1.94 15.82 -16.07
C ILE A 205 -1.49 15.72 -17.55
N LYS A 206 -1.90 16.68 -18.40
CA LYS A 206 -1.39 16.80 -19.78
C LYS A 206 0.15 16.94 -19.80
N SER A 207 0.72 17.77 -18.93
CA SER A 207 2.19 17.96 -18.82
C SER A 207 2.95 16.69 -18.40
N MET A 208 2.28 15.73 -17.74
CA MET A 208 2.84 14.43 -17.38
C MET A 208 2.78 13.39 -18.52
N GLY A 209 2.23 13.74 -19.68
CA GLY A 209 2.17 12.89 -20.88
C GLY A 209 0.86 12.10 -21.06
N PHE A 210 -0.24 12.55 -20.45
CA PHE A 210 -1.56 11.92 -20.55
C PHE A 210 -2.52 12.75 -21.45
N PRO A 211 -3.52 12.12 -22.10
CA PRO A 211 -3.88 10.70 -22.01
C PRO A 211 -2.94 9.78 -22.80
N ILE A 212 -2.72 8.56 -22.29
CA ILE A 212 -1.99 7.50 -22.98
C ILE A 212 -3.01 6.51 -23.53
N ILE A 213 -3.21 6.47 -24.85
CA ILE A 213 -4.21 5.58 -25.46
C ILE A 213 -3.77 4.13 -25.31
N HIS A 214 -4.46 3.39 -24.44
CA HIS A 214 -4.13 2.01 -24.13
C HIS A 214 -4.74 1.05 -25.16
N LYS A 215 -3.98 0.03 -25.60
CA LYS A 215 -4.39 -0.93 -26.65
C LYS A 215 -5.79 -1.53 -26.47
N HIS A 216 -6.21 -1.71 -25.21
CA HIS A 216 -7.40 -2.47 -24.84
C HIS A 216 -8.57 -1.63 -24.30
N LYS A 217 -8.43 -0.29 -24.21
CA LYS A 217 -9.36 0.76 -23.70
C LYS A 217 -10.14 0.56 -22.38
N LEU A 218 -10.35 -0.67 -21.91
CA LEU A 218 -10.94 -1.11 -20.63
C LEU A 218 -10.06 -0.79 -19.39
N CYS A 219 -9.56 0.44 -19.32
CA CYS A 219 -8.81 0.93 -18.19
C CYS A 219 -9.77 1.49 -17.14
N CYS A 220 -9.91 0.82 -15.99
CA CYS A 220 -10.71 1.28 -14.86
C CYS A 220 -9.83 1.67 -13.66
N LEU A 221 -10.32 2.58 -12.82
CA LEU A 221 -9.73 2.88 -11.52
C LEU A 221 -9.86 1.65 -10.60
N ARG A 222 -8.97 1.54 -9.60
CA ARG A 222 -8.98 0.44 -8.64
C ARG A 222 -9.88 0.77 -7.45
N GLN A 223 -10.48 -0.26 -6.85
CA GLN A 223 -11.20 -0.11 -5.58
C GLN A 223 -10.34 0.61 -4.52
N GLU A 224 -9.09 0.16 -4.34
CA GLU A 224 -8.23 0.69 -3.29
C GLU A 224 -7.88 2.19 -3.51
N LEU A 225 -7.97 2.68 -4.77
CA LEU A 225 -7.87 4.10 -5.09
C LEU A 225 -9.17 4.85 -4.80
N VAL A 226 -10.31 4.28 -5.19
CA VAL A 226 -11.65 4.86 -4.97
C VAL A 226 -11.89 5.07 -3.48
N ASP A 227 -11.61 4.05 -2.66
CA ASP A 227 -11.71 4.12 -1.21
C ASP A 227 -10.78 5.22 -0.64
N SER A 228 -9.50 5.22 -1.05
CA SER A 228 -8.53 6.25 -0.63
C SER A 228 -8.90 7.69 -1.06
N PHE A 229 -9.55 7.85 -2.22
CA PHE A 229 -9.99 9.15 -2.72
C PHE A 229 -11.23 9.65 -1.96
N VAL A 230 -12.20 8.76 -1.72
CA VAL A 230 -13.39 9.08 -0.91
C VAL A 230 -12.99 9.43 0.51
N GLU A 231 -12.05 8.70 1.11
CA GLU A 231 -11.49 9.01 2.44
C GLU A 231 -10.77 10.37 2.45
N ALA A 232 -9.92 10.67 1.45
CA ALA A 232 -9.27 11.97 1.34
C ALA A 232 -10.27 13.13 1.17
N ARG A 233 -11.33 12.94 0.38
CA ARG A 233 -12.44 13.91 0.24
C ARG A 233 -13.23 14.06 1.54
N TYR A 234 -13.42 12.98 2.29
CA TYR A 234 -14.09 13.01 3.60
C TYR A 234 -13.28 13.82 4.63
N PHE A 235 -11.97 13.61 4.72
CA PHE A 235 -11.11 14.43 5.60
C PHE A 235 -11.06 15.91 5.17
N MET A 236 -11.07 16.18 3.86
CA MET A 236 -11.18 17.55 3.33
C MET A 236 -12.52 18.19 3.74
N PHE A 237 -13.63 17.46 3.61
CA PHE A 237 -14.97 17.90 4.02
C PHE A 237 -15.02 18.24 5.51
N ILE A 238 -14.54 17.33 6.38
CA ILE A 238 -14.50 17.55 7.84
C ILE A 238 -13.65 18.78 8.18
N ARG A 239 -12.43 18.91 7.63
CA ARG A 239 -11.54 20.04 7.89
C ARG A 239 -12.15 21.38 7.45
N TYR A 240 -12.73 21.42 6.27
CA TYR A 240 -13.39 22.61 5.74
C TYR A 240 -14.59 23.01 6.62
N ALA A 241 -15.46 22.05 6.96
CA ALA A 241 -16.59 22.28 7.85
C ALA A 241 -16.13 22.77 9.23
N ALA A 242 -15.16 22.11 9.85
CA ALA A 242 -14.59 22.50 11.15
C ALA A 242 -14.00 23.91 11.13
N PHE A 243 -13.23 24.27 10.10
CA PHE A 243 -12.63 25.60 9.94
C PHE A 243 -13.69 26.70 9.87
N HIS A 244 -14.71 26.54 9.02
CA HIS A 244 -15.77 27.53 8.89
C HIS A 244 -16.72 27.58 10.11
N LEU A 245 -16.97 26.45 10.78
CA LEU A 245 -17.71 26.42 12.06
C LEU A 245 -16.91 27.08 13.20
N GLN A 246 -15.59 26.94 13.24
CA GLN A 246 -14.72 27.69 14.16
C GLN A 246 -14.79 29.19 13.88
N GLN A 247 -14.76 29.61 12.60
CA GLN A 247 -14.92 31.03 12.25
C GLN A 247 -16.30 31.58 12.64
N LEU A 248 -17.38 30.84 12.41
CA LEU A 248 -18.73 31.24 12.81
C LEU A 248 -18.88 31.35 14.34
N SER A 249 -18.32 30.41 15.10
CA SER A 249 -18.35 30.47 16.57
C SER A 249 -17.48 31.60 17.12
N ALA A 250 -16.28 31.84 16.56
CA ALA A 250 -15.45 33.00 16.90
C ALA A 250 -16.11 34.34 16.54
N LYS A 251 -16.81 34.43 15.39
CA LYS A 251 -17.60 35.60 15.00
C LYS A 251 -18.76 35.81 15.97
N ARG A 252 -19.51 34.76 16.32
CA ARG A 252 -20.57 34.80 17.34
C ARG A 252 -20.06 35.28 18.70
N GLN A 253 -18.88 34.86 19.14
CA GLN A 253 -18.27 35.35 20.38
C GLN A 253 -17.96 36.86 20.31
N ARG A 254 -17.42 37.35 19.18
CA ARG A 254 -17.19 38.79 18.94
C ARG A 254 -18.49 39.59 18.90
N ASP A 255 -19.48 39.14 18.13
CA ASP A 255 -20.78 39.80 17.99
C ASP A 255 -21.53 39.84 19.34
N THR A 256 -21.41 38.80 20.17
CA THR A 256 -21.97 38.77 21.53
C THR A 256 -21.23 39.73 22.46
N ALA A 257 -19.90 39.77 22.41
CA ALA A 257 -19.09 40.74 23.16
C ALA A 257 -19.42 42.18 22.75
N GLN A 258 -19.59 42.44 21.46
CA GLN A 258 -19.91 43.76 20.92
C GLN A 258 -21.33 44.22 21.30
N LYS A 259 -22.34 43.34 21.21
CA LYS A 259 -23.68 43.61 21.76
C LYS A 259 -23.68 43.84 23.28
N SER A 260 -22.78 43.19 24.03
CA SER A 260 -22.63 43.42 25.47
C SER A 260 -21.94 44.76 25.82
N ILE A 261 -21.26 45.37 24.84
CA ILE A 261 -20.71 46.73 24.94
C ILE A 261 -21.77 47.75 24.52
N GLU A 262 -22.47 47.52 23.40
CA GLU A 262 -23.56 48.40 22.95
C GLU A 262 -24.70 48.48 23.97
N ASN A 263 -25.10 47.36 24.60
CA ASN A 263 -26.10 47.38 25.66
C ASN A 263 -25.64 48.20 26.89
N LYS A 264 -24.33 48.22 27.22
CA LYS A 264 -23.81 49.09 28.28
C LYS A 264 -23.86 50.57 27.90
N ASP A 265 -23.61 50.91 26.64
CA ASP A 265 -23.77 52.28 26.13
C ASP A 265 -25.24 52.73 26.03
N VAL A 266 -26.19 51.79 25.91
CA VAL A 266 -27.63 52.04 26.01
C VAL A 266 -28.05 52.21 27.47
N ASP A 267 -27.66 51.31 28.37
CA ASP A 267 -27.91 51.42 29.82
C ASP A 267 -27.36 52.75 30.38
N MET A 268 -26.18 53.20 29.94
CA MET A 268 -25.64 54.50 30.34
C MET A 268 -26.41 55.71 29.78
N LYS A 269 -27.14 55.56 28.67
CA LYS A 269 -28.00 56.62 28.11
C LYS A 269 -29.41 56.62 28.72
N GLU A 270 -29.95 55.47 29.10
CA GLU A 270 -31.22 55.40 29.82
C GLU A 270 -31.06 55.85 31.29
N ALA A 271 -29.95 55.49 31.95
CA ALA A 271 -29.61 56.00 33.28
C ALA A 271 -29.43 57.53 33.32
N ALA A 272 -28.98 58.15 32.22
CA ALA A 272 -28.87 59.60 32.09
C ALA A 272 -30.24 60.31 31.94
N ASN A 273 -31.25 59.64 31.37
CA ASN A 273 -32.60 60.19 31.20
C ASN A 273 -33.49 60.02 32.43
N GLU A 274 -33.23 59.03 33.30
CA GLU A 274 -33.94 58.89 34.58
C GLU A 274 -33.41 59.81 35.69
N THR A 275 -32.17 60.30 35.58
CA THR A 275 -31.56 61.17 36.61
C THR A 275 -32.05 62.62 36.54
N GLU A 276 -32.42 63.15 35.37
CA GLU A 276 -32.96 64.52 35.25
C GLU A 276 -34.38 64.71 35.80
N LYS A 277 -35.10 63.64 36.18
CA LYS A 277 -36.49 63.72 36.70
C LYS A 277 -36.65 63.54 38.22
N LYS A 278 -35.55 63.45 38.99
CA LYS A 278 -35.61 63.27 40.47
C LYS A 278 -34.96 64.38 41.31
N GLU A 279 -34.34 65.40 40.72
CA GLU A 279 -33.70 66.49 41.47
C GLU A 279 -34.55 67.76 41.72
N GLU A 280 -35.88 67.72 41.52
CA GLU A 280 -36.78 68.86 41.81
C GLU A 280 -37.82 68.58 42.92
N LYS A 281 -37.35 68.02 44.04
CA LYS A 281 -37.90 68.03 45.43
C LYS A 281 -37.08 67.00 46.21
N THR A 282 -36.17 67.36 47.12
CA THR A 282 -36.48 68.15 48.32
C THR A 282 -35.21 68.81 48.87
N LYS A 283 -35.26 70.11 49.16
CA LYS A 283 -34.23 70.84 49.92
C LYS A 283 -34.71 71.10 51.35
N ARG A 284 -33.75 71.24 52.27
CA ARG A 284 -33.86 71.46 53.74
C ARG A 284 -34.11 70.18 54.53
N GLU A 285 -33.39 69.85 55.61
CA GLU A 285 -32.10 70.34 56.17
C GLU A 285 -31.57 69.19 57.11
N THR A 286 -30.33 69.12 57.61
CA THR A 286 -29.35 70.17 57.96
C THR A 286 -27.89 69.65 57.93
N LYS A 287 -26.92 70.59 57.94
CA LYS A 287 -25.55 70.62 58.54
C LYS A 287 -24.89 69.32 59.06
N SER A 288 -23.57 69.11 58.95
CA SER A 288 -22.47 70.12 58.92
C SER A 288 -21.17 69.66 58.23
N GLN A 289 -20.60 70.58 57.43
CA GLN A 289 -19.19 71.02 57.36
C GLN A 289 -18.08 69.93 57.26
N GLU A 290 -17.15 69.94 56.30
CA GLU A 290 -16.56 71.08 55.55
C GLU A 290 -16.70 70.90 54.00
N LYS A 291 -16.03 71.61 53.05
CA LYS A 291 -15.00 72.66 53.13
C LYS A 291 -15.14 73.73 52.01
N GLU A 292 -14.01 74.34 51.63
CA GLU A 292 -13.84 75.68 51.07
C GLU A 292 -13.71 75.78 49.53
N VAL A 293 -14.22 76.92 49.03
CA VAL A 293 -13.65 77.78 47.96
C VAL A 293 -13.51 77.22 46.54
N LYS A 294 -14.53 77.51 45.73
CA LYS A 294 -14.33 77.99 44.36
C LYS A 294 -13.79 79.43 44.41
N GLU A 295 -12.82 79.79 43.57
CA GLU A 295 -13.11 80.60 42.37
C GLU A 295 -11.86 80.98 41.56
N LYS A 296 -12.03 80.89 40.24
CA LYS A 296 -11.58 81.82 39.19
C LYS A 296 -10.48 82.84 39.56
N LYS A 297 -9.42 82.85 38.75
CA LYS A 297 -8.89 84.12 38.22
C LYS A 297 -8.30 83.98 36.82
N HIS A 298 -8.20 85.14 36.18
CA HIS A 298 -7.88 85.34 34.76
C HIS A 298 -6.37 85.22 34.45
N LYS A 299 -6.10 85.06 33.13
CA LYS A 299 -4.94 85.57 32.36
C LYS A 299 -3.59 84.81 32.38
N LYS A 300 -3.19 84.42 31.15
CA LYS A 300 -2.07 84.95 30.31
C LYS A 300 -0.95 83.97 29.88
N GLU A 301 -0.64 84.10 28.59
CA GLU A 301 0.67 84.03 27.91
C GLU A 301 1.38 82.68 27.59
N ASP A 302 1.43 82.45 26.26
CA ASP A 302 2.59 82.09 25.42
C ASP A 302 3.31 80.72 25.46
N LYS A 303 3.44 80.18 24.23
CA LYS A 303 4.56 79.39 23.66
C LYS A 303 4.71 77.91 24.10
N LYS A 304 5.06 76.97 23.20
CA LYS A 304 5.70 77.08 21.86
C LYS A 304 5.25 75.95 20.88
N ASP A 305 5.20 76.30 19.59
CA ASP A 305 5.51 75.53 18.35
C ASP A 305 5.04 74.04 18.20
N LYS A 306 4.29 73.66 17.16
CA LYS A 306 4.75 73.38 15.76
C LYS A 306 5.94 72.41 15.74
N GLU A 307 5.91 71.26 15.05
CA GLU A 307 5.63 71.03 13.62
C GLU A 307 4.87 69.69 13.37
N SER A 308 4.26 69.38 12.22
CA SER A 308 3.85 70.19 11.06
C SER A 308 2.74 69.49 10.27
N ALA A 309 1.71 70.26 9.92
CA ALA A 309 0.91 70.27 8.69
C ALA A 309 0.99 69.05 7.73
N LYS A 310 -0.13 68.40 7.40
CA LYS A 310 -1.16 68.87 6.43
C LYS A 310 -0.60 69.25 5.05
N LYS A 311 -1.14 68.61 4.01
CA LYS A 311 -2.12 69.21 3.06
C LYS A 311 -3.09 68.08 2.67
N GLU A 312 -4.43 68.23 2.70
CA GLU A 312 -5.30 69.22 2.02
C GLU A 312 -5.23 69.11 0.49
N ALA A 313 -6.32 69.18 -0.28
CA ALA A 313 -7.76 69.31 0.02
C ALA A 313 -8.51 68.73 -1.20
N ALA A 314 -9.58 67.94 -1.02
CA ALA A 314 -10.98 68.38 -0.99
C ALA A 314 -11.49 69.15 -2.23
N LYS A 315 -12.53 68.60 -2.87
CA LYS A 315 -13.76 69.25 -3.36
C LYS A 315 -14.75 68.13 -3.71
N GLU A 316 -15.85 67.96 -2.98
CA GLU A 316 -17.10 68.72 -3.12
C GLU A 316 -17.62 68.71 -4.55
N LYS A 317 -18.59 67.84 -4.87
CA LYS A 317 -20.04 67.90 -4.55
C LYS A 317 -20.81 68.67 -5.62
N THR A 318 -21.62 67.94 -6.37
CA THR A 318 -22.96 68.35 -6.82
C THR A 318 -23.87 67.14 -6.66
N ALA A 319 -25.14 67.37 -6.35
CA ALA A 319 -26.12 66.33 -6.03
C ALA A 319 -27.15 66.22 -7.16
N GLU A 320 -27.78 65.05 -7.30
CA GLU A 320 -29.25 64.89 -7.49
C GLU A 320 -29.62 63.38 -7.43
N GLU A 321 -30.91 63.09 -7.56
CA GLU A 321 -31.59 61.94 -6.94
C GLU A 321 -31.68 60.66 -7.80
N GLU A 322 -31.79 59.50 -7.13
CA GLU A 322 -32.84 58.46 -7.32
C GLU A 322 -32.38 56.99 -7.10
N LYS A 323 -33.14 56.30 -6.23
CA LYS A 323 -33.44 54.85 -6.09
C LYS A 323 -32.32 53.78 -5.99
N PRO A 324 -32.44 52.79 -5.06
CA PRO A 324 -31.45 51.74 -4.85
C PRO A 324 -31.80 50.40 -5.52
N ALA A 325 -30.80 49.73 -6.12
CA ALA A 325 -30.78 48.29 -6.36
C ALA A 325 -29.34 47.76 -6.52
N ALA A 326 -29.13 46.48 -6.19
CA ALA A 326 -27.91 45.68 -6.43
C ALA A 326 -26.57 46.19 -5.81
N LYS A 327 -26.25 45.75 -4.58
CA LYS A 327 -24.85 45.72 -4.08
C LYS A 327 -24.53 44.79 -2.89
N SER A 328 -25.45 43.91 -2.47
CA SER A 328 -25.27 43.03 -1.30
C SER A 328 -24.52 41.72 -1.59
N GLU A 329 -24.75 41.08 -2.73
CA GLU A 329 -24.30 39.68 -2.96
C GLU A 329 -22.77 39.54 -3.15
N LYS A 330 -22.10 40.52 -3.75
CA LYS A 330 -20.64 40.45 -4.07
C LYS A 330 -19.68 40.60 -2.88
N LYS A 331 -20.13 40.43 -1.64
CA LYS A 331 -19.28 40.57 -0.44
C LYS A 331 -19.20 39.35 0.47
N GLU A 332 -20.03 38.33 0.25
CA GLU A 332 -19.97 37.10 1.05
C GLU A 332 -19.08 36.02 0.42
N ASP A 333 -19.02 35.95 -0.92
CA ASP A 333 -18.16 34.99 -1.65
C ASP A 333 -16.65 35.21 -1.41
N ASP A 334 -16.20 36.48 -1.32
CA ASP A 334 -14.78 36.84 -1.11
C ASP A 334 -14.21 36.40 0.26
N LEU A 335 -15.04 35.96 1.21
CA LEU A 335 -14.62 35.50 2.53
C LEU A 335 -14.44 33.97 2.65
N LEU A 336 -14.70 33.22 1.59
CA LEU A 336 -14.80 31.75 1.62
C LEU A 336 -13.66 31.00 0.88
N LEU A 337 -12.62 31.70 0.43
CA LEU A 337 -11.50 31.15 -0.36
C LEU A 337 -10.14 31.17 0.37
N ASN A 338 -10.13 31.00 1.71
CA ASN A 338 -8.89 31.05 2.50
C ASN A 338 -8.34 29.63 2.75
N GLU A 339 -7.16 29.30 2.19
CA GLU A 339 -6.64 27.92 2.08
C GLU A 339 -6.14 27.26 3.39
N ASN A 340 -6.18 27.97 4.53
CA ASN A 340 -5.59 27.53 5.80
C ASN A 340 -6.33 26.38 6.53
N TYR A 341 -7.38 25.78 5.94
CA TYR A 341 -8.10 24.64 6.56
C TYR A 341 -7.25 23.36 6.66
N SER A 342 -6.12 23.28 5.95
CA SER A 342 -5.21 22.13 5.94
C SER A 342 -4.44 21.94 7.26
N GLU A 343 -4.33 22.97 8.10
CA GLU A 343 -3.57 22.94 9.36
C GLU A 343 -4.34 22.31 10.54
N ILE A 344 -5.64 22.05 10.39
CA ILE A 344 -6.45 21.47 11.47
C ILE A 344 -6.22 19.95 11.55
N ASP A 345 -5.90 19.48 12.75
CA ASP A 345 -5.83 18.05 13.07
C ASP A 345 -7.17 17.33 12.81
N THR A 346 -7.13 16.12 12.23
CA THR A 346 -8.34 15.40 11.80
C THR A 346 -9.25 14.99 12.95
N ASP A 347 -8.70 14.63 14.11
CA ASP A 347 -9.51 14.15 15.24
C ASP A 347 -10.08 15.33 16.05
N VAL A 348 -9.38 16.47 16.05
CA VAL A 348 -9.96 17.75 16.50
C VAL A 348 -11.10 18.16 15.56
N ALA A 349 -10.90 18.09 14.25
CA ALA A 349 -11.90 18.47 13.26
C ALA A 349 -13.15 17.58 13.31
N LYS A 350 -13.01 16.25 13.45
CA LYS A 350 -14.13 15.31 13.66
C LYS A 350 -14.97 15.71 14.87
N LYS A 351 -14.35 15.87 16.05
CA LYS A 351 -15.05 16.24 17.30
C LYS A 351 -15.81 17.55 17.20
N ILE A 352 -15.27 18.54 16.47
CA ILE A 352 -15.95 19.82 16.23
C ILE A 352 -17.19 19.63 15.36
N VAL A 353 -17.08 18.85 14.27
CA VAL A 353 -18.20 18.59 13.38
C VAL A 353 -19.27 17.77 14.12
N GLU A 354 -18.89 16.63 14.71
CA GLU A 354 -19.77 15.73 15.48
C GLU A 354 -20.57 16.48 16.55
N SER A 355 -19.88 17.22 17.43
CA SER A 355 -20.51 18.00 18.52
C SER A 355 -21.50 19.05 18.01
N ILE A 356 -21.37 19.53 16.77
CA ILE A 356 -22.25 20.54 16.18
C ILE A 356 -23.38 19.87 15.39
N THR A 357 -23.13 18.78 14.65
CA THR A 357 -24.18 18.00 14.00
C THR A 357 -25.13 17.38 15.01
N ASP A 358 -24.63 16.84 16.13
CA ASP A 358 -25.49 16.31 17.20
C ASP A 358 -26.37 17.41 17.80
N SER A 359 -25.82 18.62 17.98
CA SER A 359 -26.58 19.79 18.44
C SER A 359 -27.60 20.31 17.42
N ILE A 360 -27.47 19.97 16.13
CA ILE A 360 -28.44 20.31 15.07
C ILE A 360 -29.52 19.23 14.96
N CYS A 361 -29.16 17.95 15.14
CA CYS A 361 -30.07 16.81 15.02
C CYS A 361 -30.90 16.53 16.29
N SER A 362 -30.39 16.85 17.48
CA SER A 362 -31.12 16.72 18.76
C SER A 362 -32.04 17.91 19.08
N GLY A 363 -31.87 19.05 18.38
CA GLY A 363 -32.68 20.26 18.51
C GLY A 363 -34.06 20.15 17.84
N GLY A 364 -34.84 19.15 18.25
CA GLY A 364 -36.18 18.86 17.71
C GLY A 364 -37.28 19.80 18.23
N ASP A 365 -37.11 21.13 18.09
CA ASP A 365 -38.21 22.05 18.37
C ASP A 365 -38.26 23.29 17.45
N LYS A 366 -39.48 23.77 17.20
CA LYS A 366 -39.80 24.70 16.10
C LYS A 366 -39.48 26.17 16.41
N GLN A 367 -38.20 26.54 16.35
CA GLN A 367 -37.79 27.92 16.10
C GLN A 367 -36.59 27.95 15.14
N GLU A 368 -36.78 28.58 13.98
CA GLU A 368 -35.72 28.84 12.99
C GLU A 368 -34.70 29.81 13.58
N SER A 369 -33.70 29.28 14.28
CA SER A 369 -32.54 30.07 14.70
C SER A 369 -31.60 30.26 13.51
N ASP A 370 -31.28 31.53 13.24
CA ASP A 370 -30.24 32.01 12.32
C ASP A 370 -28.88 31.27 12.45
N SER A 371 -28.61 30.65 13.60
CA SER A 371 -27.44 29.77 13.80
C SER A 371 -27.54 28.39 13.12
N GLY A 372 -28.72 27.79 13.04
CA GLY A 372 -28.92 26.48 12.43
C GLY A 372 -28.77 26.53 10.90
N GLU A 373 -29.34 27.55 10.28
CA GLU A 373 -29.25 27.76 8.82
C GLU A 373 -27.82 28.05 8.37
N ARG A 374 -27.09 28.92 9.07
CA ARG A 374 -25.66 29.18 8.79
C ARG A 374 -24.80 27.93 8.94
N SER A 375 -25.11 27.05 9.90
CA SER A 375 -24.39 25.79 10.07
C SER A 375 -24.67 24.82 8.91
N ARG A 376 -25.93 24.71 8.45
CA ARG A 376 -26.28 23.96 7.23
C ARG A 376 -25.63 24.56 5.98
N ALA A 377 -25.56 25.89 5.87
CA ALA A 377 -24.90 26.58 4.75
C ALA A 377 -23.39 26.30 4.71
N VAL A 378 -22.71 26.19 5.86
CA VAL A 378 -21.32 25.74 5.94
C VAL A 378 -21.16 24.28 5.51
N VAL A 379 -22.06 23.39 5.96
CA VAL A 379 -22.07 21.99 5.49
C VAL A 379 -22.28 21.91 3.98
N ALA A 380 -23.14 22.76 3.40
CA ALA A 380 -23.36 22.82 1.97
C ALA A 380 -22.19 23.42 1.18
N ALA A 381 -21.52 24.44 1.73
CA ALA A 381 -20.26 24.94 1.17
C ALA A 381 -19.17 23.86 1.19
N ALA A 382 -19.05 23.12 2.29
CA ALA A 382 -18.11 21.99 2.42
C ALA A 382 -18.42 20.87 1.43
N ALA A 383 -19.69 20.50 1.28
CA ALA A 383 -20.16 19.48 0.34
C ALA A 383 -19.85 19.88 -1.11
N ARG A 384 -20.09 21.14 -1.49
CA ARG A 384 -19.71 21.67 -2.82
C ARG A 384 -18.19 21.68 -3.04
N ALA A 385 -17.40 22.08 -2.02
CA ALA A 385 -15.93 22.12 -2.11
C ALA A 385 -15.30 20.73 -2.34
N VAL A 386 -15.94 19.65 -1.90
CA VAL A 386 -15.48 18.27 -2.13
C VAL A 386 -16.13 17.56 -3.31
N ALA A 387 -16.94 18.27 -4.10
CA ALA A 387 -17.76 17.72 -5.20
C ALA A 387 -18.68 16.56 -4.76
N SER A 388 -19.32 16.71 -3.60
CA SER A 388 -20.39 15.81 -3.14
C SER A 388 -21.56 15.81 -4.12
N LEU A 389 -22.19 14.65 -4.31
CA LEU A 389 -23.41 14.50 -5.11
C LEU A 389 -24.64 15.11 -4.43
N LYS A 390 -24.59 15.29 -3.11
CA LYS A 390 -25.67 15.91 -2.31
C LYS A 390 -25.17 17.19 -1.67
N GLU A 391 -26.01 18.22 -1.65
CA GLU A 391 -25.66 19.51 -1.08
C GLU A 391 -25.74 19.54 0.45
N SER A 392 -26.47 18.63 1.09
CA SER A 392 -26.69 18.64 2.54
C SER A 392 -25.83 17.65 3.34
N GLU A 393 -25.12 16.74 2.67
CA GLU A 393 -24.34 15.67 3.30
C GLU A 393 -23.14 15.27 2.43
N PHE A 394 -22.21 14.52 3.02
CA PHE A 394 -21.09 13.93 2.29
C PHE A 394 -21.54 12.66 1.55
N ASP A 395 -21.68 12.74 0.23
CA ASP A 395 -22.02 11.62 -0.65
C ASP A 395 -21.12 11.64 -1.89
N VAL A 396 -20.02 10.89 -1.85
CA VAL A 396 -19.08 10.73 -2.96
C VAL A 396 -19.16 9.29 -3.48
N ARG A 397 -19.83 9.13 -4.63
CA ARG A 397 -20.03 7.85 -5.34
C ARG A 397 -19.85 8.05 -6.84
N PHE A 398 -19.55 6.98 -7.55
CA PHE A 398 -19.18 7.00 -8.96
C PHE A 398 -20.22 6.29 -9.82
N ASN A 399 -20.63 6.96 -10.91
CA ASN A 399 -21.32 6.31 -12.02
C ASN A 399 -20.27 5.55 -12.86
N PRO A 400 -20.32 4.21 -12.96
CA PRO A 400 -19.33 3.45 -13.72
C PRO A 400 -19.40 3.70 -15.23
N ASP A 401 -20.55 4.11 -15.76
CA ASP A 401 -20.80 4.25 -17.19
C ASP A 401 -20.66 5.66 -17.74
N VAL A 402 -20.19 6.62 -16.94
CA VAL A 402 -20.16 8.05 -17.30
C VAL A 402 -19.32 8.41 -18.54
N TYR A 403 -18.43 7.49 -18.97
CA TYR A 403 -17.68 7.54 -20.23
C TYR A 403 -17.78 6.22 -21.03
N SER A 404 -18.83 5.43 -20.82
CA SER A 404 -19.09 4.21 -21.61
C SER A 404 -19.68 4.58 -22.97
N ALA A 405 -18.97 4.26 -24.05
CA ALA A 405 -19.39 4.55 -25.42
C ALA A 405 -20.73 3.86 -25.77
N GLY A 406 -21.57 4.53 -26.55
CA GLY A 406 -22.88 4.03 -27.00
C GLY A 406 -24.02 4.19 -26.00
N ILE A 407 -23.74 4.47 -24.72
CA ILE A 407 -24.76 4.61 -23.68
C ILE A 407 -25.35 6.03 -23.67
N LYS A 408 -26.69 6.12 -23.67
CA LYS A 408 -27.42 7.38 -23.50
C LYS A 408 -27.83 7.52 -22.04
N HIS A 409 -27.30 8.52 -21.34
CA HIS A 409 -27.72 8.82 -19.97
C HIS A 409 -29.03 9.63 -19.96
N ALA A 410 -29.88 9.37 -18.97
CA ALA A 410 -31.10 10.14 -18.72
C ALA A 410 -30.89 11.31 -17.73
N ALA A 411 -29.67 11.47 -17.20
CA ALA A 411 -29.32 12.54 -16.28
C ALA A 411 -29.13 13.89 -16.99
N GLU A 412 -29.46 14.98 -16.30
CA GLU A 412 -29.27 16.34 -16.81
C GLU A 412 -27.80 16.63 -17.16
N PRO A 413 -27.50 17.44 -18.21
CA PRO A 413 -26.13 17.70 -18.63
C PRO A 413 -25.21 18.24 -17.52
N GLU A 414 -25.75 19.07 -16.61
CA GLU A 414 -24.99 19.59 -15.46
C GLU A 414 -24.66 18.49 -14.44
N GLN A 415 -25.58 17.55 -14.19
CA GLN A 415 -25.35 16.42 -13.28
C GLN A 415 -24.34 15.45 -13.88
N LEU A 416 -24.43 15.18 -15.19
CA LEU A 416 -23.47 14.36 -15.90
C LEU A 416 -22.07 15.00 -15.89
N ALA A 417 -21.97 16.33 -16.08
CA ALA A 417 -20.71 17.06 -15.97
C ALA A 417 -20.09 16.94 -14.56
N LYS A 418 -20.90 17.02 -13.49
CA LYS A 418 -20.42 16.79 -12.10
C LYS A 418 -19.88 15.36 -11.91
N GLN A 419 -20.57 14.34 -12.42
CA GLN A 419 -20.10 12.94 -12.38
C GLN A 419 -18.79 12.76 -13.16
N ARG A 420 -18.69 13.34 -14.36
CA ARG A 420 -17.49 13.33 -15.20
C ARG A 420 -16.30 14.02 -14.54
N HIS A 421 -16.53 15.17 -13.89
CA HIS A 421 -15.51 15.90 -13.14
C HIS A 421 -14.98 15.07 -11.96
N LEU A 422 -15.86 14.40 -11.20
CA LEU A 422 -15.45 13.55 -10.08
C LEU A 422 -14.52 12.41 -10.51
N VAL A 423 -14.78 11.77 -11.66
CA VAL A 423 -13.89 10.75 -12.24
C VAL A 423 -12.54 11.34 -12.67
N LYS A 424 -12.52 12.54 -13.29
CA LYS A 424 -11.27 13.24 -13.64
C LYS A 424 -10.44 13.55 -12.39
N GLU A 425 -11.06 14.04 -11.33
CA GLU A 425 -10.39 14.34 -10.06
C GLU A 425 -9.83 13.08 -9.38
N ALA A 426 -10.55 11.95 -9.40
CA ALA A 426 -10.06 10.68 -8.88
C ALA A 426 -8.87 10.13 -9.68
N ALA A 427 -8.91 10.25 -11.01
CA ALA A 427 -7.79 9.87 -11.88
C ALA A 427 -6.58 10.81 -11.72
N ALA A 428 -6.79 12.10 -11.50
CA ALA A 428 -5.73 13.07 -11.20
C ALA A 428 -5.08 12.80 -9.83
N PHE A 429 -5.88 12.50 -8.80
CA PHE A 429 -5.42 12.18 -7.44
C PHE A 429 -4.43 11.00 -7.38
N LEU A 430 -4.57 10.01 -8.27
CA LEU A 430 -3.59 8.93 -8.39
C LEU A 430 -2.19 9.49 -8.74
N LEU A 431 -2.12 10.43 -9.69
CA LEU A 431 -0.88 10.99 -10.21
C LEU A 431 -0.29 12.08 -9.31
N THR A 432 -1.12 12.93 -8.72
CA THR A 432 -0.71 14.07 -7.89
C THR A 432 -0.47 13.70 -6.43
N THR A 433 -1.21 12.72 -5.90
CA THR A 433 -1.15 12.34 -4.48
C THR A 433 -0.61 10.93 -4.26
N GLN A 434 -1.20 9.89 -4.87
CA GLN A 434 -0.86 8.50 -4.52
C GLN A 434 0.54 8.07 -4.97
N ILE A 435 0.94 8.34 -6.22
CA ILE A 435 2.30 8.01 -6.68
C ILE A 435 3.36 8.76 -5.85
N PRO A 436 3.26 10.08 -5.60
CA PRO A 436 4.19 10.77 -4.70
C PRO A 436 4.16 10.25 -3.24
N ALA A 437 2.99 9.85 -2.72
CA ALA A 437 2.88 9.27 -1.38
C ALA A 437 3.56 7.90 -1.28
N PHE A 438 3.48 7.07 -2.32
CA PHE A 438 4.21 5.81 -2.42
C PHE A 438 5.74 6.03 -2.47
N VAL A 439 6.22 7.02 -3.23
CA VAL A 439 7.66 7.34 -3.25
C VAL A 439 8.16 7.83 -1.87
N ARG A 440 7.37 8.63 -1.14
CA ARG A 440 7.70 9.04 0.24
C ARG A 440 7.74 7.87 1.21
N GLU A 441 6.75 6.97 1.17
CA GLU A 441 6.71 5.74 1.97
C GLU A 441 7.97 4.88 1.76
N CYS A 442 8.43 4.73 0.52
CA CYS A 442 9.67 4.01 0.23
C CYS A 442 10.94 4.75 0.71
N LEU A 443 10.96 6.08 0.72
CA LEU A 443 12.05 6.87 1.33
C LEU A 443 12.10 6.75 2.86
N GLU A 444 10.93 6.57 3.49
CA GLU A 444 10.77 6.30 4.92
C GLU A 444 11.06 4.83 5.29
N HIS A 445 11.22 3.95 4.28
CA HIS A 445 11.41 2.50 4.41
C HIS A 445 10.30 1.78 5.18
N THR A 446 9.10 2.36 5.21
CA THR A 446 7.87 1.72 5.72
C THR A 446 7.33 0.68 4.73
N SER A 447 7.62 0.86 3.43
CA SER A 447 7.45 -0.16 2.38
C SER A 447 8.75 -0.35 1.61
N ALA A 448 9.35 -1.54 1.70
CA ALA A 448 10.60 -1.90 1.02
C ALA A 448 10.44 -3.20 0.19
N PRO A 449 9.82 -3.14 -1.00
CA PRO A 449 9.62 -4.32 -1.85
C PRO A 449 10.93 -5.03 -2.20
N MET A 450 10.99 -6.35 -1.95
CA MET A 450 12.16 -7.18 -2.30
C MET A 450 12.22 -7.51 -3.80
N ASP A 451 11.06 -7.75 -4.44
CA ASP A 451 11.00 -8.10 -5.85
C ASP A 451 9.81 -7.43 -6.58
N GLY A 452 9.68 -7.72 -7.87
CA GLY A 452 8.62 -7.15 -8.71
C GLY A 452 7.21 -7.63 -8.37
N ALA A 453 7.05 -8.75 -7.65
CA ALA A 453 5.76 -9.21 -7.13
C ALA A 453 5.37 -8.38 -5.91
N GLY A 454 6.28 -8.22 -4.94
CA GLY A 454 6.08 -7.34 -3.78
C GLY A 454 5.88 -5.88 -4.19
N LEU A 455 6.56 -5.39 -5.24
CA LEU A 455 6.32 -4.05 -5.79
C LEU A 455 4.91 -3.94 -6.39
N THR A 456 4.46 -4.97 -7.09
CA THR A 456 3.09 -5.02 -7.64
C THR A 456 2.04 -5.00 -6.52
N GLU A 457 2.27 -5.73 -5.44
CA GLU A 457 1.40 -5.77 -4.27
C GLU A 457 1.33 -4.41 -3.55
N ALA A 458 2.50 -3.79 -3.28
CA ALA A 458 2.57 -2.48 -2.65
C ALA A 458 1.87 -1.37 -3.48
N LEU A 459 2.06 -1.38 -4.81
CA LEU A 459 1.33 -0.47 -5.70
C LEU A 459 -0.18 -0.71 -5.66
N HIS A 460 -0.62 -1.97 -5.70
CA HIS A 460 -2.04 -2.33 -5.61
C HIS A 460 -2.67 -1.91 -4.28
N GLY A 461 -1.95 -2.03 -3.16
CA GLY A 461 -2.40 -1.59 -1.84
C GLY A 461 -2.66 -0.08 -1.73
N ARG A 462 -2.00 0.73 -2.58
CA ARG A 462 -2.26 2.17 -2.74
C ARG A 462 -3.21 2.51 -3.89
N GLY A 463 -3.90 1.51 -4.46
CA GLY A 463 -4.78 1.70 -5.62
C GLY A 463 -4.06 2.01 -6.95
N ILE A 464 -2.72 2.00 -6.97
CA ILE A 464 -1.93 2.27 -8.16
C ILE A 464 -1.93 1.00 -9.04
N ASN A 465 -2.55 1.09 -10.21
CA ASN A 465 -2.54 -0.01 -11.17
C ASN A 465 -1.17 -0.08 -11.88
N VAL A 466 -0.68 -1.30 -12.15
CA VAL A 466 0.60 -1.57 -12.84
C VAL A 466 0.72 -0.91 -14.22
N ARG A 467 -0.38 -0.45 -14.85
CA ARG A 467 -0.32 0.45 -16.03
C ARG A 467 0.54 1.71 -15.76
N TYR A 468 0.54 2.22 -14.53
CA TYR A 468 1.35 3.37 -14.10
C TYR A 468 2.81 3.03 -13.75
N LEU A 469 3.26 1.78 -13.88
CA LEU A 469 4.62 1.37 -13.48
C LEU A 469 5.71 2.19 -14.19
N GLY A 470 5.49 2.62 -15.44
CA GLY A 470 6.39 3.54 -16.14
C GLY A 470 6.50 4.91 -15.49
N ARG A 471 5.38 5.48 -15.01
CA ARG A 471 5.35 6.73 -14.24
C ARG A 471 5.99 6.56 -12.87
N VAL A 472 5.77 5.44 -12.19
CA VAL A 472 6.43 5.11 -10.91
C VAL A 472 7.94 5.00 -11.09
N ALA A 473 8.44 4.30 -12.11
CA ALA A 473 9.87 4.22 -12.40
C ALA A 473 10.47 5.61 -12.65
N ASN A 474 9.79 6.48 -13.42
CA ASN A 474 10.21 7.86 -13.64
C ASN A 474 10.19 8.71 -12.34
N ALA A 475 9.25 8.47 -11.43
CA ALA A 475 9.19 9.15 -10.13
C ALA A 475 10.26 8.67 -9.14
N LEU A 476 10.71 7.41 -9.25
CA LEU A 476 11.80 6.86 -8.43
C LEU A 476 13.20 7.34 -8.89
N ARG A 477 13.38 7.60 -10.19
CA ARG A 477 14.68 7.94 -10.82
C ARG A 477 15.47 9.08 -10.13
N PRO A 478 14.86 10.18 -9.64
CA PRO A 478 15.61 11.26 -8.98
C PRO A 478 16.21 10.88 -7.61
N HIS A 479 15.70 9.82 -6.97
CA HIS A 479 16.06 9.47 -5.60
C HIS A 479 17.15 8.40 -5.57
N ALA A 480 18.41 8.81 -5.39
CA ALA A 480 19.56 7.89 -5.30
C ALA A 480 19.39 6.80 -4.21
N GLN A 481 18.72 7.13 -3.11
CA GLN A 481 18.33 6.20 -2.03
C GLN A 481 17.43 5.04 -2.49
N LEU A 482 16.59 5.28 -3.51
CA LEU A 482 15.68 4.29 -4.10
C LEU A 482 16.22 3.69 -5.39
N SER A 483 17.54 3.77 -5.64
CA SER A 483 18.20 3.17 -6.81
C SER A 483 17.93 1.66 -6.92
N TYR A 484 17.90 0.93 -5.81
CA TYR A 484 17.53 -0.49 -5.77
C TYR A 484 16.07 -0.72 -6.23
N LEU A 485 15.13 0.11 -5.77
CA LEU A 485 13.71 0.00 -6.11
C LEU A 485 13.43 0.43 -7.55
N HIS A 486 14.15 1.43 -8.05
CA HIS A 486 14.15 1.80 -9.47
C HIS A 486 14.66 0.63 -10.33
N ALA A 487 15.72 -0.07 -9.92
CA ALA A 487 16.21 -1.25 -10.62
C ALA A 487 15.15 -2.38 -10.66
N ILE A 488 14.47 -2.65 -9.55
CA ILE A 488 13.33 -3.60 -9.48
C ILE A 488 12.19 -3.16 -10.41
N ALA A 489 11.82 -1.87 -10.42
CA ALA A 489 10.76 -1.35 -11.28
C ALA A 489 11.11 -1.47 -12.78
N VAL A 490 12.36 -1.20 -13.17
CA VAL A 490 12.86 -1.39 -14.55
C VAL A 490 12.88 -2.87 -14.94
N ALA A 491 13.34 -3.75 -14.05
CA ALA A 491 13.28 -5.19 -14.28
C ALA A 491 11.84 -5.69 -14.48
N GLU A 492 10.91 -5.23 -13.65
CA GLU A 492 9.49 -5.59 -13.73
C GLU A 492 8.83 -5.08 -15.03
N LEU A 493 9.19 -3.88 -15.49
CA LEU A 493 8.80 -3.35 -16.80
C LEU A 493 9.30 -4.22 -17.95
N LEU A 494 10.61 -4.52 -17.99
CA LEU A 494 11.24 -5.34 -19.03
C LEU A 494 10.61 -6.73 -19.12
N LEU A 495 10.39 -7.38 -17.98
CA LEU A 495 9.85 -8.75 -17.93
C LEU A 495 8.37 -8.82 -18.26
N ARG A 496 7.59 -7.76 -18.01
CA ARG A 496 6.18 -7.68 -18.45
C ARG A 496 6.07 -7.42 -19.95
N ALA A 497 6.89 -6.52 -20.51
CA ALA A 497 7.00 -6.35 -21.95
C ALA A 497 7.45 -7.64 -22.66
N ALA A 498 8.46 -8.32 -22.12
CA ALA A 498 8.89 -9.64 -22.60
C ALA A 498 7.76 -10.68 -22.51
N LYS A 499 6.95 -10.69 -21.43
CA LYS A 499 5.78 -11.57 -21.31
C LYS A 499 4.74 -11.30 -22.41
N HIS A 500 4.43 -10.04 -22.73
CA HIS A 500 3.47 -9.72 -23.79
C HIS A 500 3.90 -10.30 -25.15
N ILE A 501 5.18 -10.13 -25.49
CA ILE A 501 5.78 -10.67 -26.72
C ILE A 501 5.79 -12.21 -26.69
N TYR A 502 6.19 -12.79 -25.56
CA TYR A 502 6.22 -14.25 -25.35
C TYR A 502 4.85 -14.92 -25.47
N THR A 503 3.78 -14.26 -25.00
CA THR A 503 2.41 -14.77 -25.12
C THR A 503 2.02 -14.93 -26.59
N ALA A 504 2.24 -13.92 -27.44
CA ALA A 504 1.96 -14.02 -28.87
C ALA A 504 2.91 -15.02 -29.58
N TYR A 505 4.19 -15.02 -29.20
CA TYR A 505 5.22 -15.92 -29.72
C TYR A 505 4.87 -17.40 -29.52
N LEU A 506 4.29 -17.78 -28.37
CA LEU A 506 3.88 -19.17 -28.12
C LEU A 506 2.59 -19.60 -28.85
N GLN A 507 1.64 -18.69 -29.09
CA GLN A 507 0.36 -19.05 -29.73
C GLN A 507 0.55 -19.61 -31.16
N GLY A 508 1.63 -19.21 -31.85
CA GLY A 508 1.99 -19.73 -33.18
C GLY A 508 2.94 -20.95 -33.15
N CYS A 509 3.22 -21.55 -31.99
CA CYS A 509 4.15 -22.67 -31.87
C CYS A 509 3.42 -24.03 -31.85
N GLU A 510 3.83 -24.95 -32.72
CA GLU A 510 3.40 -26.35 -32.65
C GLU A 510 3.83 -27.01 -31.33
N ALA A 511 2.97 -27.88 -30.78
CA ALA A 511 3.17 -28.52 -29.48
C ALA A 511 4.52 -29.25 -29.32
N MET A 512 5.00 -29.89 -30.40
CA MET A 512 6.29 -30.60 -30.41
C MET A 512 7.51 -29.65 -30.32
N CYS A 513 7.37 -28.41 -30.79
CA CYS A 513 8.46 -27.43 -30.85
C CYS A 513 8.55 -26.49 -29.65
N ILE A 514 7.56 -26.50 -28.73
CA ILE A 514 7.47 -25.55 -27.61
C ILE A 514 8.77 -25.48 -26.79
N GLY A 515 9.37 -26.61 -26.43
CA GLY A 515 10.63 -26.61 -25.64
C GLY A 515 11.79 -25.90 -26.35
N ALA A 516 11.93 -26.11 -27.66
CA ALA A 516 12.94 -25.42 -28.47
C ALA A 516 12.62 -23.92 -28.63
N ALA A 517 11.35 -23.57 -28.84
CA ALA A 517 10.90 -22.19 -28.96
C ALA A 517 11.12 -21.39 -27.66
N VAL A 518 10.82 -21.97 -26.50
CA VAL A 518 11.07 -21.35 -25.19
C VAL A 518 12.58 -21.17 -24.95
N ALA A 519 13.40 -22.19 -25.22
CA ALA A 519 14.85 -22.08 -25.09
C ALA A 519 15.41 -20.97 -26.00
N HIS A 520 14.96 -20.89 -27.26
CA HIS A 520 15.32 -19.82 -28.20
C HIS A 520 14.94 -18.43 -27.68
N PHE A 521 13.74 -18.26 -27.13
CA PHE A 521 13.28 -17.01 -26.53
C PHE A 521 14.15 -16.60 -25.33
N LEU A 522 14.45 -17.53 -24.42
CA LEU A 522 15.31 -17.26 -23.26
C LEU A 522 16.75 -16.90 -23.67
N ASN A 523 17.28 -17.57 -24.70
CA ASN A 523 18.57 -17.21 -25.30
C ASN A 523 18.55 -15.80 -25.91
N CYS A 524 17.46 -15.40 -26.58
CA CYS A 524 17.30 -14.04 -27.10
C CYS A 524 17.14 -12.98 -26.00
N LEU A 525 16.55 -13.34 -24.85
CA LEU A 525 16.27 -12.41 -23.75
C LEU A 525 17.48 -12.19 -22.83
N LEU A 526 18.25 -13.25 -22.53
CA LEU A 526 19.28 -13.26 -21.48
C LEU A 526 20.67 -13.77 -21.91
N GLY A 527 20.79 -14.39 -23.09
CA GLY A 527 22.04 -14.96 -23.56
C GLY A 527 22.94 -13.96 -24.30
N ALA A 528 24.25 -14.02 -24.07
CA ALA A 528 25.24 -13.21 -24.79
C ALA A 528 25.50 -13.66 -26.25
N CYS A 529 24.82 -14.71 -26.73
CA CYS A 529 25.00 -15.24 -28.08
C CYS A 529 24.20 -14.42 -29.10
N GLY A 530 24.90 -13.66 -29.95
CA GLY A 530 24.27 -12.73 -30.92
C GLY A 530 23.45 -13.40 -32.04
N SER A 531 23.63 -14.71 -32.23
CA SER A 531 22.76 -15.56 -33.03
C SER A 531 22.66 -16.89 -32.30
N PRO A 532 21.62 -17.10 -31.46
CA PRO A 532 21.40 -18.38 -30.82
C PRO A 532 21.21 -19.44 -31.89
N ALA A 533 22.24 -20.26 -32.10
CA ALA A 533 22.16 -21.32 -33.10
C ALA A 533 21.04 -22.27 -32.70
N LEU A 534 20.11 -22.50 -33.64
CA LEU A 534 19.11 -23.54 -33.55
C LEU A 534 19.85 -24.85 -33.29
N SER A 535 19.73 -25.40 -32.07
CA SER A 535 20.12 -26.78 -31.84
C SER A 535 19.14 -27.61 -32.66
N ALA A 536 19.62 -28.07 -33.83
CA ALA A 536 18.90 -29.05 -34.63
C ALA A 536 18.46 -30.17 -33.69
N ALA A 537 17.22 -30.62 -33.84
CA ALA A 537 16.70 -31.71 -33.03
C ALA A 537 17.66 -32.91 -33.15
N GLU A 538 18.27 -33.33 -32.04
CA GLU A 538 18.95 -34.61 -31.96
C GLU A 538 17.89 -35.72 -31.96
N GLY A 539 17.24 -35.90 -33.12
CA GLY A 539 16.50 -37.11 -33.42
C GLY A 539 17.45 -38.31 -33.32
N PRO A 540 17.02 -39.43 -32.71
CA PRO A 540 17.89 -40.58 -32.50
C PRO A 540 18.27 -41.23 -33.85
N GLY A 541 19.43 -40.86 -34.40
CA GLY A 541 19.91 -41.43 -35.67
C GLY A 541 21.11 -40.77 -36.36
N ALA A 542 21.54 -39.56 -35.97
CA ALA A 542 22.61 -38.84 -36.67
C ALA A 542 24.03 -39.37 -36.33
N ALA A 543 24.53 -40.31 -37.14
CA ALA A 543 25.89 -40.84 -36.99
C ALA A 543 26.99 -39.81 -37.30
N ARG A 544 28.05 -39.78 -36.48
CA ARG A 544 29.26 -38.95 -36.68
C ARG A 544 29.96 -39.27 -38.01
N PRO A 545 30.27 -38.29 -38.88
CA PRO A 545 31.10 -38.52 -40.06
C PRO A 545 32.59 -38.56 -39.69
N THR A 546 33.28 -39.63 -40.07
CA THR A 546 34.74 -39.75 -39.97
C THR A 546 35.44 -39.00 -41.10
N ARG A 547 36.63 -38.43 -40.82
CA ARG A 547 37.41 -37.64 -41.79
C ARG A 547 38.15 -38.52 -42.78
N GLY A 548 37.93 -38.32 -44.09
CA GLY A 548 38.74 -38.84 -45.20
C GLY A 548 39.26 -37.73 -46.12
N PRO A 549 40.44 -37.86 -46.77
CA PRO A 549 41.08 -36.76 -47.48
C PRO A 549 40.71 -36.61 -48.98
N ARG A 550 40.69 -35.34 -49.39
CA ARG A 550 40.48 -34.72 -50.72
C ARG A 550 40.80 -35.53 -52.00
N GLY A 551 39.87 -35.47 -52.97
CA GLY A 551 40.04 -35.84 -54.40
C GLY A 551 39.40 -34.80 -55.36
N ARG A 552 39.74 -34.82 -56.66
CA ARG A 552 39.48 -33.72 -57.64
C ARG A 552 38.15 -33.80 -58.43
N ARG A 553 37.61 -32.59 -58.73
CA ARG A 553 36.85 -32.15 -59.94
C ARG A 553 35.90 -33.13 -60.68
N ALA A 554 34.62 -32.75 -60.84
CA ALA A 554 34.06 -32.29 -62.14
C ALA A 554 32.55 -31.92 -62.12
N ARG A 555 32.21 -30.91 -62.94
CA ARG A 555 30.95 -30.55 -63.63
C ARG A 555 29.55 -30.62 -62.96
N ARG A 556 28.84 -29.50 -63.14
CA ARG A 556 27.40 -29.25 -62.97
C ARG A 556 26.50 -30.38 -63.51
N HIS A 557 25.51 -30.77 -62.71
CA HIS A 557 24.12 -30.86 -63.16
C HIS A 557 23.26 -30.07 -62.18
N ALA A 558 22.35 -29.25 -62.70
CA ALA A 558 21.41 -28.48 -61.88
C ALA A 558 20.18 -29.35 -61.61
N HIS A 559 20.07 -29.87 -60.39
CA HIS A 559 18.78 -30.22 -59.82
C HIS A 559 18.36 -29.06 -58.92
N ALA A 560 17.08 -28.70 -58.98
CA ALA A 560 16.52 -27.69 -58.10
C ALA A 560 16.79 -28.09 -56.65
N ALA A 561 17.21 -27.13 -55.82
CA ALA A 561 17.14 -27.32 -54.38
C ALA A 561 15.69 -27.66 -54.01
N PRO A 562 15.44 -28.55 -53.02
CA PRO A 562 14.11 -28.63 -52.44
C PRO A 562 13.71 -27.21 -51.97
N PRO A 563 12.41 -26.87 -51.98
CA PRO A 563 11.97 -25.62 -51.37
C PRO A 563 12.54 -25.58 -49.93
N PRO A 564 13.02 -24.42 -49.44
CA PRO A 564 13.40 -24.35 -48.05
C PRO A 564 12.17 -24.74 -47.22
N ASP A 565 12.34 -25.70 -46.31
CA ASP A 565 11.30 -26.01 -45.33
C ASP A 565 10.86 -24.68 -44.69
N PRO A 566 9.55 -24.43 -44.52
CA PRO A 566 9.06 -23.20 -43.92
C PRO A 566 9.55 -23.15 -42.47
N HIS A 567 10.69 -22.48 -42.26
CA HIS A 567 11.27 -22.30 -40.93
C HIS A 567 10.20 -21.62 -40.06
N PRO A 568 9.76 -22.26 -38.96
CA PRO A 568 8.70 -21.72 -38.12
C PRO A 568 8.97 -20.27 -37.73
N ASP A 569 7.97 -19.38 -37.86
CA ASP A 569 8.15 -17.93 -37.75
C ASP A 569 8.84 -17.47 -36.45
N TRP A 570 8.66 -18.22 -35.36
CA TRP A 570 9.31 -18.00 -34.07
C TRP A 570 10.85 -18.03 -34.13
N GLN A 571 11.44 -18.72 -35.10
CA GLN A 571 12.90 -18.85 -35.27
C GLN A 571 13.56 -17.58 -35.81
N ASN A 572 12.77 -16.66 -36.39
CA ASN A 572 13.26 -15.36 -36.88
C ASN A 572 13.53 -14.34 -35.74
N LEU A 573 13.18 -14.67 -34.49
CA LEU A 573 13.46 -13.81 -33.34
C LEU A 573 14.97 -13.75 -33.06
N THR A 574 15.50 -12.55 -32.84
CA THR A 574 16.90 -12.29 -32.49
C THR A 574 16.98 -11.43 -31.23
N PRO A 575 18.11 -11.40 -30.50
CA PRO A 575 18.26 -10.52 -29.33
C PRO A 575 17.99 -9.04 -29.65
N LYS A 576 18.40 -8.58 -30.85
CA LYS A 576 18.18 -7.19 -31.31
C LYS A 576 16.73 -6.90 -31.65
N SER A 577 16.05 -7.81 -32.35
CA SER A 577 14.63 -7.62 -32.69
C SER A 577 13.73 -7.72 -31.47
N LEU A 578 14.00 -8.67 -30.56
CA LEU A 578 13.30 -8.79 -29.27
C LEU A 578 13.47 -7.53 -28.43
N PHE A 579 14.70 -7.01 -28.28
CA PHE A 579 14.94 -5.79 -27.51
C PHE A 579 14.27 -4.55 -28.15
N SER A 580 14.21 -4.48 -29.48
CA SER A 580 13.45 -3.42 -30.18
C SER A 580 11.95 -3.51 -29.90
N GLN A 581 11.36 -4.72 -29.96
CA GLN A 581 9.96 -4.94 -29.62
C GLN A 581 9.67 -4.61 -28.15
N ILE A 582 10.58 -4.96 -27.21
CA ILE A 582 10.46 -4.57 -25.80
C ILE A 582 10.44 -3.04 -25.67
N LYS A 583 11.34 -2.30 -26.35
CA LYS A 583 11.33 -0.83 -26.32
C LYS A 583 10.03 -0.22 -26.87
N GLN A 584 9.48 -0.79 -27.94
CA GLN A 584 8.19 -0.38 -28.50
C GLN A 584 7.04 -0.64 -27.53
N GLU A 585 7.00 -1.82 -26.90
CA GLU A 585 5.97 -2.19 -25.93
C GLU A 585 6.03 -1.33 -24.65
N LEU A 586 7.23 -1.03 -24.15
CA LEU A 586 7.44 -0.14 -23.01
C LEU A 586 6.90 1.28 -23.25
N LYS A 587 7.15 1.83 -24.45
CA LYS A 587 6.62 3.14 -24.84
C LYS A 587 5.11 3.11 -25.06
N ALA A 588 4.58 2.10 -25.75
CA ALA A 588 3.17 2.02 -26.11
C ALA A 588 2.24 1.65 -24.94
N TYR A 589 2.66 0.77 -24.03
CA TYR A 589 1.81 0.25 -22.95
C TYR A 589 2.02 0.99 -21.62
N TRP A 590 3.26 1.37 -21.29
CA TRP A 590 3.61 1.99 -19.99
C TRP A 590 4.07 3.45 -20.08
N GLY A 591 4.14 4.04 -21.28
CA GLY A 591 4.68 5.40 -21.48
C GLY A 591 6.15 5.53 -21.05
N TYR A 592 6.92 4.44 -21.04
CA TYR A 592 8.29 4.43 -20.52
C TYR A 592 9.34 4.38 -21.64
N GLU A 593 10.21 5.39 -21.68
CA GLU A 593 11.29 5.48 -22.66
C GLU A 593 12.61 4.91 -22.10
N LEU A 594 13.04 3.79 -22.69
CA LEU A 594 14.25 3.08 -22.32
C LEU A 594 15.45 3.52 -23.17
N ASN A 595 16.24 4.44 -22.63
CA ASN A 595 17.48 4.95 -23.25
C ASN A 595 18.63 3.95 -23.07
N ALA A 596 18.63 2.89 -23.89
CA ALA A 596 19.68 1.87 -24.00
C ALA A 596 19.66 1.14 -25.37
N ASP A 597 20.80 0.57 -25.74
CA ASP A 597 21.02 -0.09 -27.04
C ASP A 597 20.82 -1.61 -27.02
N SER A 598 21.06 -2.26 -25.88
CA SER A 598 20.91 -3.71 -25.67
C SER A 598 20.40 -4.03 -24.27
N MET A 599 19.95 -5.27 -24.05
CA MET A 599 19.56 -5.76 -22.72
C MET A 599 20.74 -5.72 -21.74
N ASP A 600 21.94 -6.17 -22.16
CA ASP A 600 23.14 -6.16 -21.30
C ASP A 600 23.49 -4.75 -20.81
N SER A 601 23.32 -3.71 -21.66
CA SER A 601 23.54 -2.31 -21.26
C SER A 601 22.58 -1.85 -20.16
N VAL A 602 21.33 -2.34 -20.14
CA VAL A 602 20.36 -2.04 -19.08
C VAL A 602 20.71 -2.81 -17.79
N ILE A 603 21.16 -4.07 -17.95
CA ILE A 603 21.58 -4.93 -16.85
C ILE A 603 22.78 -4.31 -16.11
N GLU A 604 23.81 -3.88 -16.84
CA GLU A 604 25.00 -3.22 -16.30
C GLU A 604 24.63 -1.90 -15.59
N LYS A 605 23.87 -1.04 -16.27
CA LYS A 605 23.44 0.28 -15.76
C LYS A 605 22.63 0.23 -14.46
N HIS A 606 21.91 -0.86 -14.21
CA HIS A 606 21.07 -1.04 -13.03
C HIS A 606 21.54 -2.15 -12.09
N SER A 607 22.76 -2.68 -12.28
CA SER A 607 23.32 -3.81 -11.53
C SER A 607 22.37 -5.01 -11.39
N LEU A 608 21.60 -5.29 -12.44
CA LEU A 608 20.65 -6.41 -12.45
C LEU A 608 21.38 -7.74 -12.57
N GLN A 609 20.78 -8.80 -12.01
CA GLN A 609 21.31 -10.16 -12.15
C GLN A 609 20.47 -10.96 -13.15
N LYS A 610 21.14 -11.54 -14.16
CA LYS A 610 20.48 -12.37 -15.20
C LYS A 610 19.71 -13.56 -14.60
N ILE A 611 20.18 -14.13 -13.49
CA ILE A 611 19.50 -15.21 -12.77
C ILE A 611 18.19 -14.75 -12.11
N SER A 612 18.17 -13.56 -11.50
CA SER A 612 16.94 -12.97 -10.91
C SER A 612 15.93 -12.60 -11.99
N LEU A 613 16.40 -12.13 -13.16
CA LEU A 613 15.55 -11.90 -14.32
C LEU A 613 14.96 -13.21 -14.87
N LEU A 614 15.77 -14.27 -14.99
CA LEU A 614 15.31 -15.61 -15.39
C LEU A 614 14.24 -16.13 -14.45
N ARG A 615 14.49 -16.09 -13.13
CA ARG A 615 13.55 -16.49 -12.07
C ARG A 615 12.22 -15.73 -12.20
N SER A 616 12.28 -14.40 -12.21
CA SER A 616 11.10 -13.55 -12.27
C SER A 616 10.32 -13.71 -13.58
N PHE A 617 11.01 -13.94 -14.70
CA PHE A 617 10.34 -14.30 -15.97
C PHE A 617 9.65 -15.66 -15.86
N ALA A 618 10.37 -16.70 -15.42
CA ALA A 618 9.86 -18.06 -15.30
C ALA A 618 8.59 -18.12 -14.44
N LEU A 619 8.57 -17.43 -13.29
CA LEU A 619 7.38 -17.33 -12.44
C LEU A 619 6.19 -16.62 -13.13
N LYS A 620 6.43 -15.59 -13.96
CA LYS A 620 5.36 -14.86 -14.68
C LYS A 620 4.74 -15.64 -15.84
N VAL A 621 5.47 -16.60 -16.42
CA VAL A 621 5.02 -17.41 -17.57
C VAL A 621 4.85 -18.90 -17.26
N GLY A 622 5.13 -19.33 -16.02
CA GLY A 622 4.95 -20.71 -15.55
C GLY A 622 6.04 -21.69 -15.98
N LEU A 623 7.28 -21.25 -16.24
CA LEU A 623 8.35 -22.14 -16.71
C LEU A 623 9.02 -22.92 -15.57
N GLN A 624 9.16 -24.23 -15.75
CA GLN A 624 10.06 -25.08 -14.95
C GLN A 624 11.31 -25.38 -15.76
N LEU A 625 12.47 -25.00 -15.22
CA LEU A 625 13.77 -25.21 -15.84
C LEU A 625 14.55 -26.33 -15.14
N MET A 626 15.45 -26.98 -15.87
CA MET A 626 16.39 -27.94 -15.30
C MET A 626 17.32 -27.26 -14.29
N LEU A 627 17.54 -27.91 -13.13
CA LEU A 627 18.47 -27.40 -12.11
C LEU A 627 19.91 -27.67 -12.54
N ARG A 628 20.58 -26.62 -13.03
CA ARG A 628 22.02 -26.59 -13.31
C ARG A 628 22.54 -25.16 -13.29
N GLU A 629 23.86 -25.01 -13.36
CA GLU A 629 24.49 -23.71 -13.60
C GLU A 629 24.30 -23.30 -15.07
N TYR A 630 23.89 -22.04 -15.28
CA TYR A 630 23.69 -21.44 -16.59
C TYR A 630 24.73 -20.34 -16.81
N ASP A 631 25.61 -20.54 -17.80
CA ASP A 631 26.58 -19.54 -18.26
C ASP A 631 25.89 -18.60 -19.26
N PHE A 632 25.52 -17.42 -18.78
CA PHE A 632 24.83 -16.39 -19.58
C PHE A 632 25.76 -15.55 -20.47
N ASP A 633 27.07 -15.58 -20.20
CA ASP A 633 28.05 -14.65 -20.80
C ASP A 633 28.88 -15.31 -21.90
N SER A 634 28.70 -16.63 -22.11
CA SER A 634 29.20 -17.36 -23.27
C SER A 634 28.67 -16.77 -24.59
N LYS A 635 29.59 -16.22 -25.38
CA LYS A 635 29.29 -15.72 -26.74
C LYS A 635 29.21 -16.83 -27.79
N ASN A 636 29.80 -18.00 -27.50
CA ASN A 636 29.98 -19.10 -28.45
C ASN A 636 28.97 -20.24 -28.24
N LYS A 637 28.27 -20.29 -27.11
CA LYS A 637 27.32 -21.33 -26.75
C LYS A 637 26.06 -20.69 -26.19
N ALA A 638 24.90 -21.17 -26.62
CA ALA A 638 23.62 -20.75 -26.05
C ALA A 638 23.47 -21.29 -24.61
N PRO A 639 23.07 -20.47 -23.61
CA PRO A 639 22.84 -20.94 -22.24
C PRO A 639 21.75 -22.01 -22.14
N PHE A 640 20.67 -21.88 -22.93
CA PHE A 640 19.49 -22.74 -22.90
C PHE A 640 19.38 -23.63 -24.14
N THR A 641 18.90 -24.84 -23.93
CA THR A 641 18.59 -25.88 -24.93
C THR A 641 17.17 -26.39 -24.69
N ALA A 642 16.58 -27.10 -25.65
CA ALA A 642 15.23 -27.65 -25.50
C ALA A 642 15.10 -28.59 -24.27
N ASN A 643 16.18 -29.33 -23.94
CA ASN A 643 16.23 -30.25 -22.80
C ASN A 643 16.18 -29.53 -21.43
N ASP A 644 16.47 -28.22 -21.39
CA ASP A 644 16.40 -27.44 -20.14
C ASP A 644 14.97 -27.07 -19.76
N ILE A 645 14.01 -27.15 -20.70
CA ILE A 645 12.61 -26.79 -20.49
C ILE A 645 11.86 -28.04 -20.03
N MET A 646 11.76 -28.22 -18.71
CA MET A 646 11.18 -29.42 -18.09
C MET A 646 9.65 -29.45 -18.21
N ASN A 647 8.99 -28.33 -17.88
CA ASN A 647 7.53 -28.18 -17.94
C ASN A 647 7.13 -26.72 -18.17
N ILE A 648 5.89 -26.53 -18.62
CA ILE A 648 5.16 -25.27 -18.51
C ILE A 648 3.95 -25.55 -17.60
N PHE A 649 3.81 -24.77 -16.54
CA PHE A 649 2.68 -24.80 -15.61
C PHE A 649 1.69 -23.67 -15.92
N PRO A 650 0.39 -23.86 -15.66
CA PRO A 650 -0.60 -22.79 -15.74
C PRO A 650 -0.35 -21.71 -14.67
N VAL A 651 -0.40 -20.44 -15.07
CA VAL A 651 -0.41 -19.31 -14.13
C VAL A 651 -1.87 -18.93 -13.84
N VAL A 652 -2.35 -19.41 -12.70
CA VAL A 652 -3.76 -19.31 -12.28
C VAL A 652 -4.01 -18.01 -11.50
N LYS A 653 -5.12 -17.35 -11.80
CA LYS A 653 -5.64 -16.19 -11.06
C LYS A 653 -7.04 -16.51 -10.57
N HIS A 654 -7.27 -16.38 -9.28
CA HIS A 654 -8.55 -16.66 -8.65
C HIS A 654 -8.77 -15.72 -7.46
N ILE A 655 -9.95 -15.80 -6.87
CA ILE A 655 -10.26 -15.13 -5.60
C ILE A 655 -9.76 -16.01 -4.45
N ASN A 656 -9.18 -15.38 -3.44
CA ASN A 656 -8.97 -16.00 -2.13
C ASN A 656 -10.11 -15.51 -1.23
N PRO A 657 -11.07 -16.39 -0.86
CA PRO A 657 -12.10 -16.03 0.13
C PRO A 657 -11.40 -15.66 1.43
N ARG A 658 -11.78 -14.54 2.06
CA ARG A 658 -11.22 -14.12 3.35
C ARG A 658 -12.13 -14.56 4.49
N ALA A 659 -11.53 -15.09 5.55
CA ALA A 659 -12.24 -15.36 6.80
C ALA A 659 -12.43 -14.06 7.59
N SER A 660 -13.45 -13.27 7.23
CA SER A 660 -13.69 -11.92 7.75
C SER A 660 -13.65 -11.84 9.29
N ASP A 661 -14.30 -12.76 9.99
CA ASP A 661 -14.30 -12.78 11.45
C ASP A 661 -12.89 -12.98 12.02
N ALA A 662 -12.14 -13.96 11.52
CA ALA A 662 -10.77 -14.23 11.96
C ALA A 662 -9.82 -13.06 11.64
N TYR A 663 -10.03 -12.38 10.51
CA TYR A 663 -9.30 -11.16 10.15
C TYR A 663 -9.62 -10.00 11.10
N ASN A 664 -10.87 -9.87 11.53
CA ASN A 664 -11.30 -8.86 12.51
C ASN A 664 -10.67 -9.14 13.89
N PHE A 665 -10.67 -10.40 14.36
CA PHE A 665 -9.94 -10.80 15.58
C PHE A 665 -8.44 -10.48 15.48
N TYR A 666 -7.80 -10.84 14.36
CA TYR A 666 -6.39 -10.58 14.13
C TYR A 666 -6.06 -9.07 14.16
N THR A 667 -6.83 -8.25 13.45
CA THR A 667 -6.64 -6.79 13.39
C THR A 667 -6.89 -6.14 14.75
N THR A 668 -7.91 -6.59 15.48
CA THR A 668 -8.22 -6.09 16.84
C THR A 668 -7.11 -6.47 17.82
N GLY A 669 -6.59 -7.70 17.75
CA GLY A 669 -5.44 -8.17 18.52
C GLY A 669 -4.19 -7.34 18.23
N GLN A 670 -3.88 -7.05 16.97
CA GLN A 670 -2.77 -6.16 16.60
C GLN A 670 -2.91 -4.76 17.21
N ASN A 671 -4.11 -4.16 17.15
CA ASN A 671 -4.37 -2.84 17.73
C ASN A 671 -4.22 -2.84 19.26
N LYS A 672 -4.68 -3.89 19.94
CA LYS A 672 -4.49 -4.10 21.39
C LYS A 672 -3.01 -4.23 21.77
N ILE A 673 -2.21 -4.97 21.00
CA ILE A 673 -0.76 -5.10 21.19
C ILE A 673 -0.08 -3.73 21.04
N GLN A 674 -0.44 -2.95 20.02
CA GLN A 674 0.09 -1.60 19.81
C GLN A 674 -0.29 -0.62 20.94
N ALA A 675 -1.46 -0.80 21.55
CA ALA A 675 -1.90 -0.06 22.74
C ALA A 675 -1.23 -0.55 24.06
N GLY A 676 -0.36 -1.56 24.01
CA GLY A 676 0.34 -2.11 25.18
C GLY A 676 -0.39 -3.24 25.91
N ALA A 677 -1.61 -3.61 25.50
CA ALA A 677 -2.39 -4.71 26.07
C ALA A 677 -1.95 -6.07 25.50
N VAL A 678 -0.72 -6.49 25.82
CA VAL A 678 -0.05 -7.67 25.23
C VAL A 678 -0.80 -8.98 25.50
N SER A 679 -1.38 -9.17 26.70
CA SER A 679 -2.10 -10.40 27.06
C SER A 679 -3.42 -10.56 26.29
N GLU A 680 -4.29 -9.54 26.32
CA GLU A 680 -5.54 -9.52 25.54
C GLU A 680 -5.25 -9.69 24.04
N GLY A 681 -4.20 -9.03 23.55
CA GLY A 681 -3.72 -9.17 22.19
C GLY A 681 -3.31 -10.61 21.83
N HIS A 682 -2.61 -11.29 22.73
CA HIS A 682 -2.21 -12.70 22.52
C HIS A 682 -3.42 -13.63 22.44
N GLU A 683 -4.41 -13.47 23.32
CA GLU A 683 -5.66 -14.25 23.31
C GLU A 683 -6.41 -14.07 21.98
N LEU A 684 -6.64 -12.84 21.54
CA LEU A 684 -7.31 -12.52 20.27
C LEU A 684 -6.57 -13.09 19.04
N ILE A 685 -5.23 -13.07 19.04
CA ILE A 685 -4.42 -13.66 17.97
C ILE A 685 -4.48 -15.20 18.00
N ALA A 686 -4.57 -15.82 19.18
CA ALA A 686 -4.73 -17.28 19.32
C ALA A 686 -6.14 -17.74 18.88
N GLU A 687 -7.18 -16.98 19.19
CA GLU A 687 -8.55 -17.20 18.68
C GLU A 687 -8.60 -17.08 17.15
N ALA A 688 -8.01 -16.01 16.59
CA ALA A 688 -7.88 -15.84 15.14
C ALA A 688 -7.16 -17.05 14.50
N LEU A 689 -6.05 -17.52 15.08
CA LEU A 689 -5.32 -18.70 14.60
C LEU A 689 -6.20 -19.97 14.58
N ASN A 690 -7.01 -20.19 15.63
CA ASN A 690 -7.94 -21.32 15.70
C ASN A 690 -9.02 -21.24 14.62
N LEU A 691 -9.62 -20.05 14.41
CA LEU A 691 -10.62 -19.82 13.36
C LEU A 691 -10.02 -20.05 11.96
N LEU A 692 -8.82 -19.53 11.69
CA LEU A 692 -8.14 -19.71 10.39
C LEU A 692 -7.84 -21.19 10.09
N ASN A 693 -7.37 -21.95 11.08
CA ASN A 693 -7.14 -23.39 10.96
C ASN A 693 -8.43 -24.16 10.64
N ASN A 694 -9.56 -23.75 11.22
CA ASN A 694 -10.87 -24.37 10.98
C ASN A 694 -11.44 -24.04 9.59
N VAL A 695 -11.25 -22.81 9.09
CA VAL A 695 -11.82 -22.34 7.81
C VAL A 695 -10.98 -22.77 6.61
N TYR A 696 -9.67 -22.56 6.66
CA TYR A 696 -8.77 -22.88 5.54
C TYR A 696 -8.22 -24.31 5.61
N GLY A 697 -8.29 -24.95 6.77
CA GLY A 697 -7.63 -26.23 7.04
C GLY A 697 -6.17 -26.04 7.42
N ALA A 698 -5.37 -27.09 7.23
CA ALA A 698 -4.03 -27.18 7.79
C ALA A 698 -2.99 -26.19 7.24
N MET A 699 -3.20 -25.59 6.06
CA MET A 699 -2.17 -24.77 5.39
C MET A 699 -2.76 -23.52 4.70
N HIS A 700 -2.39 -22.32 5.14
CA HIS A 700 -2.76 -21.05 4.51
C HIS A 700 -1.75 -19.92 4.81
N GLY A 701 -1.67 -18.91 3.94
CA GLY A 701 -0.76 -17.78 4.11
C GLY A 701 -1.06 -16.94 5.36
N GLU A 702 -2.34 -16.71 5.65
CA GLU A 702 -2.79 -15.95 6.84
C GLU A 702 -2.44 -16.68 8.15
N ILE A 703 -2.46 -18.03 8.16
CA ILE A 703 -2.03 -18.83 9.31
C ILE A 703 -0.55 -18.60 9.63
N ALA A 704 0.31 -18.45 8.60
CA ALA A 704 1.72 -18.10 8.80
C ALA A 704 1.88 -16.70 9.43
N GLN A 705 1.03 -15.72 9.06
CA GLN A 705 1.04 -14.38 9.63
C GLN A 705 0.67 -14.40 11.12
N CYS A 706 -0.36 -15.15 11.51
CA CYS A 706 -0.72 -15.35 12.91
C CYS A 706 0.38 -16.06 13.70
N LEU A 707 0.94 -17.16 13.19
CA LEU A 707 2.02 -17.91 13.84
C LEU A 707 3.26 -17.05 14.10
N ARG A 708 3.66 -16.21 13.12
CA ARG A 708 4.73 -15.22 13.28
C ARG A 708 4.41 -14.18 14.37
N MET A 709 3.16 -13.71 14.45
CA MET A 709 2.76 -12.77 15.49
C MET A 709 2.82 -13.40 16.88
N VAL A 710 2.30 -14.63 17.06
CA VAL A 710 2.42 -15.39 18.31
C VAL A 710 3.90 -15.61 18.67
N ALA A 711 4.74 -16.01 17.72
CA ALA A 711 6.17 -16.20 17.96
C ALA A 711 6.85 -14.91 18.45
N ARG A 712 6.50 -13.74 17.88
CA ARG A 712 6.99 -12.44 18.33
C ARG A 712 6.50 -12.09 19.74
N LEU A 713 5.26 -12.42 20.08
CA LEU A 713 4.71 -12.19 21.42
C LEU A 713 5.44 -13.06 22.46
N CYS A 714 5.55 -14.37 22.25
CA CYS A 714 6.36 -15.26 23.09
C CYS A 714 7.81 -14.80 23.22
N TYR A 715 8.40 -14.23 22.16
CA TYR A 715 9.76 -13.70 22.23
C TYR A 715 9.86 -12.49 23.16
N VAL A 716 8.88 -11.57 23.10
CA VAL A 716 8.84 -10.34 23.93
C VAL A 716 8.46 -10.65 25.39
N THR A 717 7.69 -11.72 25.66
CA THR A 717 7.41 -12.19 27.03
C THR A 717 8.57 -12.99 27.65
N GLY A 718 9.61 -13.34 26.88
CA GLY A 718 10.78 -14.10 27.33
C GLY A 718 10.71 -15.61 27.11
N GLU A 719 9.63 -16.12 26.51
CA GLU A 719 9.40 -17.53 26.19
C GLU A 719 10.13 -17.96 24.91
N HIS A 720 11.47 -17.86 24.91
CA HIS A 720 12.31 -18.07 23.72
C HIS A 720 12.16 -19.46 23.07
N ARG A 721 11.85 -20.50 23.87
CA ARG A 721 11.63 -21.86 23.37
C ARG A 721 10.36 -21.97 22.54
N ASP A 722 9.27 -21.36 22.99
CA ASP A 722 7.98 -21.41 22.31
C ASP A 722 7.95 -20.45 21.12
N ALA A 723 8.60 -19.29 21.25
CA ALA A 723 8.88 -18.39 20.11
C ALA A 723 9.57 -19.13 18.95
N MET A 724 10.62 -19.92 19.22
CA MET A 724 11.26 -20.78 18.21
C MET A 724 10.27 -21.78 17.61
N ALA A 725 9.47 -22.47 18.43
CA ALA A 725 8.56 -23.51 17.98
C ALA A 725 7.43 -22.95 17.08
N TYR A 726 6.84 -21.81 17.43
CA TYR A 726 5.84 -21.12 16.60
C TYR A 726 6.46 -20.58 15.31
N GLN A 727 7.66 -19.99 15.38
CA GLN A 727 8.34 -19.48 14.19
C GLN A 727 8.77 -20.60 13.23
N GLN A 728 9.16 -21.78 13.74
CA GLN A 728 9.44 -22.94 12.90
C GLN A 728 8.18 -23.43 12.16
N LYS A 729 7.01 -23.39 12.80
CA LYS A 729 5.72 -23.66 12.13
C LYS A 729 5.43 -22.62 11.05
N ALA A 730 5.69 -21.32 11.30
CA ALA A 730 5.51 -20.25 10.33
C ALA A 730 6.43 -20.41 9.09
N VAL A 731 7.69 -20.79 9.29
CA VAL A 731 8.63 -21.12 8.20
C VAL A 731 8.10 -22.28 7.35
N LEU A 732 7.76 -23.41 7.97
CA LEU A 732 7.21 -24.59 7.27
C LEU A 732 5.92 -24.26 6.50
N MET A 733 5.09 -23.38 7.05
CA MET A 733 3.88 -22.86 6.40
C MET A 733 4.24 -22.06 5.13
N SER A 734 5.13 -21.07 5.25
CA SER A 734 5.52 -20.20 4.14
C SER A 734 6.27 -20.96 3.03
N GLU A 735 7.14 -21.91 3.37
CA GLU A 735 7.80 -22.78 2.37
C GLU A 735 6.82 -23.51 1.46
N ARG A 736 5.67 -23.94 2.01
CA ARG A 736 4.65 -24.74 1.31
C ARG A 736 3.61 -23.90 0.56
N VAL A 737 3.24 -22.75 1.11
CA VAL A 737 2.23 -21.86 0.50
C VAL A 737 2.86 -20.91 -0.52
N ASN A 738 4.00 -20.29 -0.17
CA ASN A 738 4.62 -19.23 -0.96
C ASN A 738 5.84 -19.72 -1.76
N GLY A 739 6.49 -20.79 -1.32
CA GLY A 739 7.76 -21.30 -1.85
C GLY A 739 8.97 -20.92 -0.99
N ILE A 740 10.08 -21.65 -1.17
CA ILE A 740 11.30 -21.52 -0.35
C ILE A 740 12.04 -20.20 -0.54
N ASP A 741 11.92 -19.58 -1.72
CA ASP A 741 12.64 -18.37 -2.15
C ASP A 741 11.71 -17.15 -2.24
N HIS A 742 10.51 -17.24 -1.67
CA HIS A 742 9.59 -16.11 -1.58
C HIS A 742 10.09 -15.08 -0.55
N PRO A 743 9.97 -13.76 -0.79
CA PRO A 743 10.37 -12.72 0.15
C PRO A 743 9.91 -12.95 1.59
N TYR A 744 8.63 -13.31 1.80
CA TYR A 744 8.14 -13.65 3.14
C TYR A 744 8.88 -14.84 3.77
N THR A 745 9.09 -15.94 3.05
CA THR A 745 9.83 -17.12 3.57
C THR A 745 11.27 -16.75 3.95
N ILE A 746 11.91 -15.86 3.20
CA ILE A 746 13.24 -15.31 3.51
C ILE A 746 13.21 -14.54 4.84
N THR A 747 12.21 -13.68 5.06
CA THR A 747 12.04 -12.98 6.35
C THR A 747 11.73 -13.94 7.50
N GLU A 748 10.96 -15.02 7.26
CA GLU A 748 10.68 -16.02 8.30
C GLU A 748 11.93 -16.78 8.74
N TYR A 749 12.88 -17.06 7.84
CA TYR A 749 14.19 -17.62 8.21
C TYR A 749 15.03 -16.64 9.04
N SER A 750 14.96 -15.33 8.77
CA SER A 750 15.65 -14.30 9.54
C SER A 750 15.13 -14.23 10.99
N HIS A 751 13.80 -14.19 11.16
CA HIS A 751 13.16 -14.26 12.48
C HIS A 751 13.48 -15.57 13.22
N LEU A 752 13.43 -16.71 12.53
CA LEU A 752 13.79 -18.00 13.14
C LEU A 752 15.25 -18.01 13.62
N ALA A 753 16.17 -17.42 12.84
CA ALA A 753 17.57 -17.32 13.24
C ALA A 753 17.76 -16.48 14.50
N LEU A 754 17.04 -15.36 14.63
CA LEU A 754 17.06 -14.53 15.84
C LEU A 754 16.59 -15.30 17.07
N TYR A 755 15.48 -16.03 16.99
CA TYR A 755 14.96 -16.82 18.11
C TYR A 755 15.85 -18.04 18.42
N CYS A 756 16.47 -18.65 17.40
CA CYS A 756 17.54 -19.64 17.59
C CYS A 756 18.73 -19.07 18.35
N PHE A 757 19.19 -17.87 18.03
CA PHE A 757 20.31 -17.24 18.73
C PHE A 757 19.97 -16.92 20.20
N ALA A 758 18.78 -16.36 20.46
CA ALA A 758 18.31 -16.08 21.82
C ALA A 758 18.16 -17.35 22.67
N ASN A 759 17.78 -18.48 22.07
CA ASN A 759 17.76 -19.80 22.72
C ASN A 759 19.14 -20.52 22.70
N GLY A 760 20.24 -19.80 22.48
CA GLY A 760 21.62 -20.31 22.54
C GLY A 760 22.09 -21.15 21.35
N GLN A 761 21.27 -21.35 20.31
CA GLN A 761 21.58 -22.21 19.16
C GLN A 761 22.33 -21.48 18.05
N VAL A 762 23.52 -20.96 18.35
CA VAL A 762 24.30 -20.07 17.47
C VAL A 762 24.61 -20.70 16.10
N SER A 763 24.98 -21.99 16.04
CA SER A 763 25.26 -22.68 14.76
C SER A 763 24.03 -22.77 13.86
N THR A 764 22.84 -22.98 14.44
CA THR A 764 21.57 -23.03 13.70
C THR A 764 21.21 -21.65 13.17
N ALA A 765 21.35 -20.61 14.00
CA ALA A 765 21.11 -19.22 13.61
C ALA A 765 21.96 -18.79 12.40
N LEU A 766 23.27 -19.05 12.43
CA LEU A 766 24.17 -18.73 11.30
C LEU A 766 23.80 -19.50 10.03
N LYS A 767 23.47 -20.80 10.11
CA LYS A 767 23.02 -21.60 8.96
C LYS A 767 21.75 -21.03 8.33
N LEU A 768 20.79 -20.61 9.14
CA LEU A 768 19.55 -19.99 8.69
C LEU A 768 19.80 -18.63 8.02
N LEU A 769 20.64 -17.77 8.60
CA LEU A 769 20.98 -16.47 8.00
C LEU A 769 21.75 -16.62 6.69
N TYR A 770 22.72 -17.53 6.60
CA TYR A 770 23.42 -17.80 5.33
C TYR A 770 22.47 -18.32 4.24
N ARG A 771 21.49 -19.16 4.60
CA ARG A 771 20.43 -19.61 3.68
C ARG A 771 19.52 -18.45 3.26
N ALA A 772 19.03 -17.65 4.20
CA ALA A 772 18.21 -16.47 3.92
C ALA A 772 18.93 -15.49 2.99
N ARG A 773 20.21 -15.22 3.26
CA ARG A 773 21.07 -14.36 2.44
C ARG A 773 21.29 -14.89 1.03
N TYR A 774 21.52 -16.20 0.87
CA TYR A 774 21.66 -16.82 -0.45
C TYR A 774 20.37 -16.69 -1.28
N LEU A 775 19.21 -16.89 -0.65
CA LEU A 775 17.90 -16.73 -1.30
C LEU A 775 17.60 -15.25 -1.61
N ALA A 776 17.88 -14.34 -0.69
CA ALA A 776 17.74 -12.89 -0.93
C ALA A 776 18.61 -12.43 -2.11
N LEU A 777 19.87 -12.86 -2.18
CA LEU A 777 20.77 -12.58 -3.31
C LEU A 777 20.15 -13.01 -4.65
N LEU A 778 19.58 -14.22 -4.72
CA LEU A 778 18.91 -14.74 -5.92
C LEU A 778 17.66 -13.94 -6.32
N VAL A 779 16.96 -13.34 -5.35
CA VAL A 779 15.72 -12.58 -5.57
C VAL A 779 15.98 -11.11 -5.94
N CYS A 780 16.77 -10.39 -5.14
CA CYS A 780 16.90 -8.93 -5.21
C CYS A 780 18.32 -8.40 -5.52
N GLY A 781 19.32 -9.28 -5.59
CA GLY A 781 20.71 -8.91 -5.84
C GLY A 781 21.42 -8.30 -4.63
N GLU A 782 22.62 -7.75 -4.84
CA GLU A 782 23.52 -7.35 -3.74
C GLU A 782 23.11 -6.06 -3.01
N ASN A 783 22.38 -5.16 -3.69
CA ASN A 783 22.22 -3.74 -3.30
C ASN A 783 20.92 -3.44 -2.53
N HIS A 784 20.16 -4.47 -2.15
CA HIS A 784 18.86 -4.30 -1.49
C HIS A 784 18.98 -4.04 0.02
N PRO A 785 18.13 -3.19 0.64
CA PRO A 785 18.15 -2.96 2.09
C PRO A 785 18.10 -4.23 2.96
N GLU A 786 17.36 -5.26 2.55
CA GLU A 786 17.27 -6.53 3.29
C GLU A 786 18.61 -7.28 3.33
N MET A 787 19.44 -7.14 2.30
CA MET A 787 20.81 -7.69 2.31
C MET A 787 21.65 -7.04 3.40
N ALA A 788 21.47 -5.73 3.65
CA ALA A 788 22.17 -5.04 4.72
C ALA A 788 21.67 -5.47 6.11
N LEU A 789 20.39 -5.78 6.26
CA LEU A 789 19.81 -6.32 7.50
C LEU A 789 20.37 -7.72 7.79
N LEU A 790 20.36 -8.62 6.80
CA LEU A 790 20.93 -9.96 6.92
C LEU A 790 22.44 -9.93 7.17
N ASP A 791 23.20 -9.07 6.45
CA ASP A 791 24.64 -8.89 6.67
C ASP A 791 24.92 -8.32 8.08
N SER A 792 24.09 -7.42 8.61
CA SER A 792 24.20 -6.90 9.98
C SER A 792 23.94 -7.99 11.04
N ASN A 793 22.92 -8.82 10.84
CA ASN A 793 22.59 -9.94 11.73
C ASN A 793 23.72 -10.99 11.74
N ILE A 794 24.28 -11.32 10.57
CA ILE A 794 25.44 -12.23 10.45
C ILE A 794 26.66 -11.63 11.16
N ALA A 795 26.98 -10.35 10.91
CA ALA A 795 28.10 -9.67 11.55
C ALA A 795 27.99 -9.68 13.09
N LEU A 796 26.82 -9.33 13.65
CA LEU A 796 26.60 -9.36 15.10
C LEU A 796 26.81 -10.75 15.72
N ILE A 797 26.30 -11.80 15.08
CA ILE A 797 26.45 -13.17 15.60
C ILE A 797 27.90 -13.66 15.47
N LEU A 798 28.60 -13.33 14.38
CA LEU A 798 30.03 -13.64 14.24
C LEU A 798 30.90 -12.88 15.25
N HIS A 799 30.57 -11.60 15.52
CA HIS A 799 31.21 -10.79 16.56
C HIS A 799 31.02 -11.40 17.96
N ALA A 800 29.86 -12.00 18.24
CA ALA A 800 29.58 -12.71 19.49
C ALA A 800 30.37 -14.02 19.65
N VAL A 801 30.65 -14.71 18.54
CA VAL A 801 31.46 -15.96 18.50
C VAL A 801 32.97 -15.67 18.57
N GLY A 802 33.40 -14.44 18.23
CA GLY A 802 34.81 -14.04 18.18
C GLY A 802 35.43 -14.10 16.78
N GLU A 803 34.64 -14.38 15.74
CA GLU A 803 35.07 -14.45 14.33
C GLU A 803 35.14 -13.04 13.71
N TYR A 804 36.00 -12.19 14.28
CA TYR A 804 36.01 -10.75 14.02
C TYR A 804 36.38 -10.39 12.57
N GLU A 805 37.26 -11.15 11.91
CA GLU A 805 37.62 -10.90 10.49
C GLU A 805 36.44 -11.14 9.53
N LEU A 806 35.64 -12.17 9.77
CA LEU A 806 34.44 -12.45 8.97
C LEU A 806 33.35 -11.44 9.30
N SER A 807 33.16 -11.15 10.59
CA SER A 807 32.25 -10.09 11.07
C SER A 807 32.53 -8.75 10.40
N LEU A 808 33.81 -8.36 10.27
CA LEU A 808 34.22 -7.11 9.64
C LEU A 808 33.70 -7.00 8.21
N ARG A 809 33.93 -8.03 7.38
CA ARG A 809 33.51 -8.04 5.96
C ARG A 809 32.00 -7.89 5.80
N PHE A 810 31.21 -8.54 6.66
CA PHE A 810 29.76 -8.39 6.66
C PHE A 810 29.32 -7.00 7.16
N ALA A 811 29.95 -6.46 8.21
CA ALA A 811 29.65 -5.13 8.73
C ALA A 811 29.98 -4.00 7.74
N GLU A 812 31.12 -4.06 7.04
CA GLU A 812 31.51 -3.10 6.00
C GLU A 812 30.49 -3.09 4.84
N ARG A 813 30.08 -4.27 4.39
CA ARG A 813 29.10 -4.41 3.31
C ARG A 813 27.70 -3.95 3.73
N ALA A 814 27.26 -4.30 4.93
CA ALA A 814 26.02 -3.81 5.51
C ALA A 814 26.02 -2.27 5.62
N LEU A 815 27.13 -1.67 6.06
CA LEU A 815 27.28 -0.22 6.13
C LEU A 815 27.22 0.43 4.74
N ALA A 816 27.88 -0.13 3.73
CA ALA A 816 27.86 0.40 2.36
C ALA A 816 26.44 0.43 1.78
N VAL A 817 25.70 -0.69 1.86
CA VAL A 817 24.31 -0.79 1.35
C VAL A 817 23.35 0.06 2.19
N THR A 818 23.54 0.15 3.51
CA THR A 818 22.73 1.04 4.37
C THR A 818 22.96 2.51 4.05
N CYS A 819 24.21 2.92 3.81
CA CYS A 819 24.53 4.30 3.42
C CYS A 819 23.95 4.66 2.04
N ALA A 820 23.93 3.71 1.10
CA ALA A 820 23.32 3.91 -0.21
C ALA A 820 21.79 4.04 -0.13
N SER A 821 21.12 3.17 0.65
CA SER A 821 19.65 3.08 0.71
C SER A 821 18.97 4.05 1.69
N HIS A 822 19.53 4.23 2.88
CA HIS A 822 18.98 5.11 3.93
C HIS A 822 19.70 6.47 4.01
N GLY A 823 20.80 6.63 3.28
CA GLY A 823 21.67 7.80 3.36
C GLY A 823 22.70 7.69 4.49
N ALA A 824 23.89 8.25 4.24
CA ALA A 824 25.05 8.15 5.13
C ALA A 824 24.84 8.71 6.55
N ARG A 825 23.91 9.67 6.72
CA ARG A 825 23.57 10.30 8.01
C ARG A 825 22.31 9.72 8.68
N SER A 826 21.81 8.55 8.27
CA SER A 826 20.64 7.93 8.91
C SER A 826 20.98 7.26 10.25
N LEU A 827 20.00 7.13 11.14
CA LEU A 827 20.15 6.38 12.40
C LEU A 827 20.60 4.93 12.16
N LYS A 828 20.04 4.23 11.16
CA LYS A 828 20.48 2.87 10.79
C LYS A 828 21.95 2.84 10.35
N ALA A 829 22.41 3.84 9.58
CA ALA A 829 23.82 3.95 9.20
C ALA A 829 24.75 4.34 10.38
N ALA A 830 24.23 4.94 11.45
CA ALA A 830 24.97 5.13 12.70
C ALA A 830 25.09 3.82 13.50
N VAL A 831 24.02 3.03 13.59
CA VAL A 831 24.06 1.69 14.22
C VAL A 831 25.04 0.77 13.48
N ALA A 832 25.03 0.75 12.14
CA ALA A 832 25.98 -0.03 11.35
C ALA A 832 27.44 0.43 11.56
N ARG A 833 27.71 1.74 11.66
CA ARG A 833 29.03 2.28 12.00
C ARG A 833 29.48 1.89 13.42
N HIS A 834 28.57 1.89 14.38
CA HIS A 834 28.85 1.47 15.76
C HIS A 834 29.29 0.01 15.82
N LEU A 835 28.57 -0.88 15.13
CA LEU A 835 28.94 -2.30 14.99
C LEU A 835 30.31 -2.48 14.33
N LEU A 836 30.57 -1.70 13.27
CA LEU A 836 31.87 -1.70 12.58
C LEU A 836 33.00 -1.24 13.51
N ALA A 837 32.81 -0.14 14.25
CA ALA A 837 33.78 0.39 15.21
C ALA A 837 34.11 -0.61 16.32
N ARG A 838 33.09 -1.31 16.87
CA ARG A 838 33.27 -2.37 17.86
C ARG A 838 34.08 -3.54 17.28
N THR A 839 33.79 -3.96 16.06
CA THR A 839 34.51 -5.07 15.41
C THR A 839 35.96 -4.71 15.10
N LEU A 840 36.22 -3.49 14.61
CA LEU A 840 37.58 -2.96 14.39
C LEU A 840 38.37 -2.83 15.69
N SER A 841 37.71 -2.46 16.80
CA SER A 841 38.37 -2.41 18.11
C SER A 841 38.82 -3.80 18.57
N CYS A 842 38.00 -4.84 18.36
CA CYS A 842 38.35 -6.24 18.64
C CYS A 842 39.54 -6.75 17.80
N LEU A 843 39.71 -6.22 16.58
CA LEU A 843 40.87 -6.48 15.72
C LEU A 843 42.10 -5.62 16.06
N GLY A 844 41.97 -4.64 16.95
CA GLY A 844 43.06 -3.75 17.37
C GLY A 844 43.25 -2.51 16.49
N ASP A 845 42.45 -2.30 15.44
CA ASP A 845 42.47 -1.03 14.69
C ASP A 845 41.63 0.04 15.38
N PHE A 846 42.19 0.56 16.48
CA PHE A 846 41.61 1.67 17.21
C PHE A 846 41.54 2.97 16.40
N ARG A 847 42.32 3.12 15.32
CA ARG A 847 42.31 4.35 14.52
C ARG A 847 41.06 4.40 13.64
N ALA A 848 40.77 3.31 12.92
CA ALA A 848 39.54 3.18 12.14
C ALA A 848 38.30 3.13 13.05
N ALA A 849 38.36 2.39 14.16
CA ALA A 849 37.27 2.34 15.14
C ALA A 849 36.90 3.75 15.68
N LEU A 850 37.90 4.56 16.06
CA LEU A 850 37.67 5.93 16.52
C LEU A 850 37.17 6.88 15.42
N GLN A 851 37.40 6.59 14.14
CA GLN A 851 36.83 7.39 13.06
C GLN A 851 35.33 7.08 12.89
N HIS A 852 34.97 5.80 12.77
CA HIS A 852 33.57 5.39 12.60
C HIS A 852 32.71 5.78 13.81
N GLU A 853 33.22 5.61 15.04
CA GLU A 853 32.45 5.98 16.24
C GLU A 853 32.28 7.50 16.39
N LYS A 854 33.22 8.32 15.90
CA LYS A 854 33.04 9.79 15.85
C LYS A 854 31.95 10.20 14.87
N GLU A 855 31.85 9.52 13.73
CA GLU A 855 30.74 9.70 12.78
C GLU A 855 29.41 9.28 13.42
N THR A 856 29.35 8.12 14.10
CA THR A 856 28.19 7.64 14.88
C THR A 856 27.71 8.70 15.87
N TYR A 857 28.60 9.18 16.74
CA TYR A 857 28.28 10.21 17.74
C TYR A 857 27.79 11.51 17.08
N SER A 858 28.41 11.94 15.97
CA SER A 858 27.98 13.13 15.24
C SER A 858 26.58 12.99 14.65
N ILE A 859 26.19 11.79 14.19
CA ILE A 859 24.84 11.53 13.65
C ILE A 859 23.82 11.56 14.80
N TYR A 860 24.06 10.81 15.89
CA TYR A 860 23.14 10.79 17.04
C TYR A 860 22.99 12.18 17.68
N LYS A 861 24.08 12.92 17.86
CA LYS A 861 24.03 14.30 18.37
C LYS A 861 23.21 15.24 17.48
N GLN A 862 23.25 15.07 16.15
CA GLN A 862 22.48 15.89 15.21
C GLN A 862 21.00 15.51 15.13
N GLN A 863 20.66 14.23 15.25
CA GLN A 863 19.28 13.74 15.06
C GLN A 863 18.49 13.55 16.35
N LEU A 864 19.15 13.16 17.45
CA LEU A 864 18.52 12.81 18.73
C LEU A 864 18.89 13.81 19.84
N GLY A 865 19.93 14.62 19.64
CA GLY A 865 20.46 15.55 20.62
C GLY A 865 21.37 14.90 21.67
N GLU A 866 22.04 15.74 22.47
CA GLU A 866 23.07 15.30 23.43
C GLU A 866 22.52 14.50 24.63
N LYS A 867 21.25 14.74 25.01
CA LYS A 867 20.63 14.11 26.19
C LYS A 867 20.14 12.68 25.92
N HIS A 868 20.04 12.28 24.65
CA HIS A 868 19.50 10.97 24.27
C HIS A 868 20.45 9.84 24.67
N GLU A 869 19.89 8.72 25.12
CA GLU A 869 20.62 7.54 25.60
C GLU A 869 21.67 7.05 24.58
N LYS A 870 21.27 6.81 23.31
CA LYS A 870 22.20 6.42 22.23
C LYS A 870 23.34 7.41 21.96
N THR A 871 23.12 8.71 22.17
CA THR A 871 24.20 9.71 22.07
C THR A 871 25.20 9.56 23.23
N ARG A 872 24.69 9.26 24.43
CA ARG A 872 25.52 8.99 25.62
C ARG A 872 26.29 7.68 25.50
N GLU A 873 25.65 6.57 25.10
CA GLU A 873 26.28 5.27 24.81
C GLU A 873 27.48 5.44 23.84
N SER A 874 27.27 6.13 22.73
CA SER A 874 28.34 6.40 21.75
C SER A 874 29.45 7.30 22.33
N SER A 875 29.11 8.30 23.15
CA SER A 875 30.13 9.11 23.86
C SER A 875 30.99 8.29 24.84
N GLU A 876 30.39 7.31 25.51
CA GLU A 876 31.09 6.43 26.45
C GLU A 876 31.95 5.41 25.70
N CYS A 877 31.46 4.91 24.57
CA CYS A 877 32.23 4.10 23.63
C CYS A 877 33.47 4.85 23.11
N LEU A 878 33.33 6.12 22.67
CA LEU A 878 34.47 6.97 22.29
C LEU A 878 35.50 7.13 23.41
N ARG A 879 35.05 7.37 24.64
CA ARG A 879 35.94 7.48 25.80
C ARG A 879 36.68 6.17 26.08
N HIS A 880 36.00 5.03 25.96
CA HIS A 880 36.60 3.71 26.14
C HIS A 880 37.63 3.40 25.03
N LEU A 881 37.26 3.59 23.75
CA LEU A 881 38.15 3.37 22.61
C LEU A 881 39.40 4.27 22.66
N THR A 882 39.26 5.53 23.05
CA THR A 882 40.42 6.43 23.22
C THR A 882 41.34 5.99 24.36
N GLN A 883 40.78 5.56 25.50
CA GLN A 883 41.57 5.03 26.60
C GLN A 883 42.33 3.76 26.19
N GLN A 884 41.67 2.83 25.50
CA GLN A 884 42.30 1.60 24.99
C GLN A 884 43.41 1.89 23.96
N ALA A 885 43.18 2.81 23.03
CA ALA A 885 44.17 3.25 22.04
C ALA A 885 45.45 3.80 22.71
N VAL A 886 45.29 4.66 23.72
CA VAL A 886 46.42 5.23 24.48
C VAL A 886 47.17 4.15 25.27
N VAL A 887 46.46 3.18 25.87
CA VAL A 887 47.10 2.05 26.58
C VAL A 887 47.89 1.16 25.60
N LEU A 888 47.35 0.85 24.42
CA LEU A 888 48.08 0.11 23.39
C LEU A 888 49.32 0.89 22.92
N GLN A 889 49.19 2.18 22.63
CA GLN A 889 50.30 3.01 22.17
C GLN A 889 51.43 3.09 23.21
N LYS A 890 51.10 3.22 24.50
CA LYS A 890 52.08 3.16 25.60
C LYS A 890 52.80 1.81 25.64
N ARG A 891 52.06 0.69 25.60
CA ARG A 891 52.63 -0.66 25.60
C ARG A 891 53.53 -0.93 24.39
N LEU A 892 53.16 -0.44 23.21
CA LEU A 892 54.00 -0.52 22.01
C LEU A 892 55.29 0.30 22.18
N ALA A 893 55.20 1.54 22.67
CA ALA A 893 56.38 2.38 22.94
C ALA A 893 57.33 1.74 23.98
N GLU A 894 56.78 1.15 25.05
CA GLU A 894 57.54 0.39 26.05
C GLU A 894 58.21 -0.86 25.46
N ALA A 895 57.55 -1.56 24.53
CA ALA A 895 58.11 -2.72 23.84
C ALA A 895 59.27 -2.33 22.90
N TYR A 896 59.09 -1.27 22.10
CA TYR A 896 60.17 -0.72 21.25
C TYR A 896 61.36 -0.22 22.08
N ALA A 897 61.11 0.42 23.23
CA ALA A 897 62.17 0.88 24.14
C ALA A 897 62.96 -0.28 24.79
N ARG A 898 62.35 -1.47 24.94
CA ARG A 898 63.01 -2.66 25.49
C ARG A 898 63.82 -3.46 24.46
N ALA A 899 63.51 -3.36 23.16
CA ALA A 899 64.17 -4.15 22.11
C ALA A 899 64.25 -3.40 20.76
N PRO A 900 65.21 -2.47 20.57
CA PRO A 900 65.30 -1.64 19.36
C PRO A 900 65.75 -2.38 18.08
N HIS A 901 66.12 -3.66 18.16
CA HIS A 901 66.65 -4.45 17.02
C HIS A 901 65.85 -5.72 16.70
N ALA A 902 64.70 -5.94 17.34
CA ALA A 902 63.76 -7.00 16.99
C ALA A 902 62.40 -6.36 16.71
N ALA A 903 61.73 -6.75 15.62
CA ALA A 903 60.36 -6.32 15.37
C ALA A 903 59.46 -6.86 16.50
N PRO A 904 58.91 -6.01 17.39
CA PRO A 904 58.18 -6.50 18.55
C PRO A 904 56.82 -7.03 18.08
N ALA A 905 56.52 -8.29 18.39
CA ALA A 905 55.17 -8.82 18.21
C ALA A 905 54.17 -7.95 19.00
N PRO A 906 53.00 -7.61 18.43
CA PRO A 906 52.03 -6.77 19.12
C PRO A 906 51.61 -7.45 20.43
N PRO A 907 51.53 -6.71 21.56
CA PRO A 907 51.16 -7.28 22.85
C PRO A 907 49.71 -7.83 22.77
N PRO A 908 49.41 -8.98 23.38
CA PRO A 908 48.08 -9.58 23.29
C PRO A 908 47.02 -8.63 23.85
N LEU A 909 46.16 -8.17 22.96
CA LEU A 909 44.98 -7.36 23.28
C LEU A 909 43.91 -8.29 23.88
N HIS A 910 43.88 -8.41 25.20
CA HIS A 910 42.82 -9.11 25.89
C HIS A 910 41.55 -8.25 25.91
N ILE A 911 40.78 -8.33 24.83
CA ILE A 911 39.52 -7.62 24.65
C ILE A 911 38.42 -8.56 25.12
N GLN A 912 37.64 -8.13 26.12
CA GLN A 912 36.52 -8.91 26.60
C GLN A 912 35.45 -9.00 25.50
N PRO A 913 34.99 -10.21 25.14
CA PRO A 913 33.87 -10.35 24.20
C PRO A 913 32.60 -9.75 24.83
N PRO A 914 31.67 -9.20 24.02
CA PRO A 914 30.43 -8.66 24.55
C PRO A 914 29.57 -9.77 25.18
N GLY A 915 28.90 -9.44 26.29
CA GLY A 915 27.92 -10.34 26.88
C GLY A 915 26.76 -10.59 25.92
N MET A 916 26.25 -11.83 25.88
CA MET A 916 25.22 -12.26 24.91
C MET A 916 23.96 -11.38 24.95
N ALA A 917 23.56 -10.89 26.14
CA ALA A 917 22.45 -9.94 26.28
C ALA A 917 22.63 -8.68 25.41
N SER A 918 23.81 -8.03 25.46
CA SER A 918 24.09 -6.84 24.64
C SER A 918 24.08 -7.13 23.13
N VAL A 919 24.39 -8.36 22.71
CA VAL A 919 24.27 -8.78 21.31
C VAL A 919 22.80 -8.96 20.92
N ILE A 920 22.01 -9.59 21.79
CA ILE A 920 20.56 -9.74 21.61
C ILE A 920 19.88 -8.36 21.54
N ASP A 921 20.25 -7.41 22.40
CA ASP A 921 19.72 -6.04 22.38
C ASP A 921 20.05 -5.31 21.07
N MET A 922 21.28 -5.46 20.55
CA MET A 922 21.65 -4.90 19.25
C MET A 922 20.94 -5.59 18.07
N LEU A 923 20.76 -6.92 18.12
CA LEU A 923 19.97 -7.64 17.12
C LEU A 923 18.51 -7.17 17.15
N ASN A 924 17.91 -7.01 18.34
CA ASN A 924 16.55 -6.51 18.50
C ASN A 924 16.39 -5.09 17.93
N LEU A 925 17.33 -4.20 18.23
CA LEU A 925 17.37 -2.84 17.68
C LEU A 925 17.46 -2.84 16.14
N ILE A 926 18.33 -3.67 15.56
CA ILE A 926 18.53 -3.74 14.11
C ILE A 926 17.31 -4.34 13.38
N ASN A 927 16.65 -5.34 13.97
CA ASN A 927 15.42 -5.96 13.43
C ASN A 927 14.13 -5.20 13.82
N GLY A 928 14.23 -4.04 14.49
CA GLY A 928 13.07 -3.23 14.86
C GLY A 928 12.17 -3.81 15.97
N ILE A 929 12.67 -4.77 16.74
CA ILE A 929 11.98 -5.35 17.90
C ILE A 929 12.24 -4.46 19.11
N LEU A 930 11.45 -3.40 19.24
CA LEU A 930 11.44 -2.57 20.45
C LEU A 930 10.76 -3.33 21.59
N PHE A 931 11.55 -3.67 22.61
CA PHE A 931 10.99 -3.95 23.93
C PHE A 931 10.55 -2.62 24.54
N VAL A 932 9.24 -2.46 24.78
CA VAL A 932 8.81 -1.57 25.87
C VAL A 932 9.23 -2.30 27.14
N GLN A 933 10.44 -2.01 27.63
CA GLN A 933 10.83 -2.37 28.99
C GLN A 933 9.95 -1.54 29.93
N ILE A 934 8.75 -2.07 30.24
CA ILE A 934 8.01 -1.64 31.42
C ILE A 934 8.93 -1.98 32.59
N SER A 935 9.55 -0.97 33.20
CA SER A 935 10.52 -1.26 34.25
C SER A 935 9.80 -1.96 35.41
N PRO A 936 10.47 -2.77 36.24
CA PRO A 936 9.85 -3.34 37.42
C PRO A 936 9.19 -2.27 38.32
N GLN A 937 9.76 -1.06 38.31
CA GLN A 937 9.23 0.12 39.00
C GLN A 937 7.97 0.68 38.34
N ASP A 938 7.87 0.66 37.01
CA ASP A 938 6.63 1.03 36.30
C ASP A 938 5.54 -0.02 36.51
N ILE A 939 5.88 -1.31 36.58
CA ILE A 939 4.93 -2.39 36.95
C ILE A 939 4.44 -2.19 38.40
N GLU A 940 5.32 -1.86 39.34
CA GLU A 940 4.96 -1.55 40.72
C GLU A 940 4.15 -0.26 40.84
N GLN A 941 4.49 0.81 40.12
CA GLN A 941 3.70 2.04 40.08
C GLN A 941 2.31 1.82 39.48
N PHE A 942 2.22 1.04 38.39
CA PHE A 942 0.94 0.72 37.75
C PHE A 942 0.06 -0.14 38.65
N LYS A 943 0.64 -1.13 39.35
CA LYS A 943 -0.05 -1.90 40.40
C LYS A 943 -0.53 -1.01 41.55
N ALA A 944 0.35 -0.14 42.06
CA ALA A 944 0.02 0.78 43.15
C ALA A 944 -1.06 1.81 42.72
N GLU A 945 -1.09 2.23 41.45
CA GLU A 945 -2.14 3.10 40.93
C GLU A 945 -3.48 2.37 40.75
N ILE A 946 -3.45 1.10 40.32
CA ILE A 946 -4.65 0.23 40.28
C ILE A 946 -5.22 0.01 41.69
N GLU A 947 -4.39 -0.34 42.68
CA GLU A 947 -4.83 -0.43 44.08
C GLU A 947 -5.44 0.88 44.58
N LYS A 948 -4.83 2.03 44.23
CA LYS A 948 -5.36 3.37 44.57
C LYS A 948 -6.71 3.70 43.91
N ARG A 949 -7.01 3.12 42.75
CA ARG A 949 -8.31 3.25 42.08
C ARG A 949 -9.34 2.33 42.71
N GLN A 950 -9.00 1.08 42.97
CA GLN A 950 -9.87 0.12 43.67
C GLN A 950 -10.24 0.60 45.09
N LEU A 951 -9.28 1.18 45.83
CA LEU A 951 -9.51 1.82 47.13
C LEU A 951 -10.40 3.08 47.08
N LYS A 952 -10.61 3.68 45.90
CA LYS A 952 -11.55 4.80 45.70
C LYS A 952 -12.95 4.36 45.30
N GLU A 953 -13.13 3.13 44.84
CA GLU A 953 -14.42 2.58 44.42
C GLU A 953 -15.15 1.81 45.53
N LEU A 954 -14.52 1.62 46.69
CA LEU A 954 -15.18 1.08 47.88
C LEU A 954 -16.16 2.12 48.47
N PRO A 955 -17.47 1.80 48.56
CA PRO A 955 -18.45 2.74 49.11
C PRO A 955 -18.28 2.87 50.63
N ILE A 956 -18.26 4.11 51.11
CA ILE A 956 -18.18 4.46 52.54
C ILE A 956 -19.46 3.98 53.24
N PRO A 957 -19.43 3.02 54.17
CA PRO A 957 -20.61 2.62 54.92
C PRO A 957 -20.79 3.54 56.13
N GLY A 958 -21.92 4.23 56.19
CA GLY A 958 -22.29 5.05 57.34
C GLY A 958 -23.80 5.06 57.59
N VAL A 959 -24.14 4.85 58.87
CA VAL A 959 -25.35 5.36 59.56
C VAL A 959 -26.65 4.52 59.50
N LEU A 960 -26.95 3.90 60.65
CA LEU A 960 -28.24 3.55 61.29
C LEU A 960 -29.06 2.31 60.88
N GLY A 961 -29.68 1.68 61.91
CA GLY A 961 -30.57 0.51 61.86
C GLY A 961 -30.00 -0.72 62.59
N GLU A 962 -29.74 -0.68 63.90
CA GLU A 962 -30.68 -0.98 65.00
C GLU A 962 -31.42 -2.34 64.94
N LEU A 963 -31.42 -3.03 66.10
CA LEU A 963 -32.14 -4.26 66.51
C LEU A 963 -31.42 -5.61 66.31
N GLY A 964 -31.07 -6.26 67.42
CA GLY A 964 -30.47 -7.60 67.45
C GLY A 964 -29.64 -7.92 68.71
N SER A 965 -30.01 -7.38 69.87
CA SER A 965 -29.28 -7.58 71.13
C SER A 965 -29.74 -8.84 71.87
N GLU A 966 -28.88 -9.86 71.95
CA GLU A 966 -28.85 -10.76 73.11
C GLU A 966 -27.40 -10.87 73.62
N GLU A 967 -27.12 -10.10 74.69
CA GLU A 967 -25.92 -10.19 75.51
C GLU A 967 -26.07 -11.25 76.62
N LYS A 968 -24.96 -11.51 77.34
CA LYS A 968 -24.85 -12.07 78.71
C LYS A 968 -25.06 -13.59 78.84
N GLU A 969 -24.32 -14.32 79.67
CA GLU A 969 -23.25 -14.00 80.66
C GLU A 969 -22.27 -15.22 80.73
N GLN A 970 -21.21 -15.33 81.57
CA GLN A 970 -20.84 -14.64 82.81
C GLN A 970 -19.31 -14.55 83.03
N LYS A 971 -18.90 -13.87 84.11
CA LYS A 971 -17.54 -13.83 84.69
C LYS A 971 -17.66 -13.71 86.22
N MET A 972 -16.81 -14.31 87.06
CA MET A 972 -15.71 -15.28 86.86
C MET A 972 -15.91 -16.45 87.88
N GLU A 973 -14.97 -17.34 88.21
CA GLU A 973 -13.79 -17.20 89.10
C GLU A 973 -13.11 -18.58 89.23
N THR A 974 -11.81 -18.72 89.48
CA THR A 974 -10.71 -17.74 89.62
C THR A 974 -9.65 -18.05 88.55
N ASP A 975 -9.66 -17.31 87.44
CA ASP A 975 -9.17 -17.70 86.09
C ASP A 975 -10.12 -18.71 85.40
N ALA A 976 -11.39 -18.32 85.29
CA ALA A 976 -12.55 -19.24 85.22
C ALA A 976 -12.58 -20.30 84.08
N ALA A 977 -11.99 -21.47 84.37
CA ALA A 977 -12.36 -22.84 83.99
C ALA A 977 -12.37 -23.31 82.50
N ASP A 978 -11.55 -24.35 82.25
CA ASP A 978 -11.65 -25.52 81.35
C ASP A 978 -12.01 -25.44 79.83
N SER A 979 -11.18 -26.17 79.06
CA SER A 979 -11.31 -26.68 77.66
C SER A 979 -10.57 -25.92 76.56
#